data_AF-A0A3G5SZT4-F1
#
_entry.id   AF-A0A3G5SZT4-F1
#
_cell.length_a   1.000
_cell.length_b   1.000
_cell.length_c   1.000
_cell.angle_alpha   90.00
_cell.angle_beta   90.00
_cell.angle_gamma   90.00
#
_symmetry.space_group_name_H-M   'P 1'
#
loop_
_entity.id
_entity.type
_entity.pdbx_description
1 polymer ?
#
loop_
_entity_poly.entity_id
_entity_poly.type
_entity_poly.pdbx_seq_one_letter_code
_entity_poly.pdbx_strand_id
1 'polypeptide(L)'
;MDTLGTQAIRERVLAAWTASPARFREDANAEEELALGAYRDRLVVELAQNAADAALRHGTPGRLLLRLDGTTLLAANTGAALDSEGVEGLSTLRASTKRAVAPSSGDRHKDDEDGEHAATEPVGRFGVGFAAVLAVTDEPLIISGHDVVYWSRSRTRDIVAQLPELAPQIAERGRAVPVLRLPFATDRESMRDVLPDAVHIPGLDQILDTHDTAVLLPLRDDDAVATARRLIDAIDDALLLVLPALGEIVIESGTGRRTLTASSATVLDHAGGIWERHVGARRWRLAHATGSASAELLADRPVEERARPQWSVTVAVPVDDGEHPARLPGTQGTAEGERPPSTVVHAPTPTDDATALPALVVGTFPLDSTRRRIAPGPLTDHLASQVGETYARLVASFSAPSALALVPGPVGESELDASLHRSVREALSRTPFVPAARAGEAGSETEIVAGRRLRPTEVQLVDGLERAADPSALATVVPGLPAAGWWQRGPLTRLGATITALADLIDELATVNLPASRWREIYAALDGADPEALGALPVPLADGRLGRGPRGVLLPGEVDADLLATFQLRVAAPEAVHPLLARLGAVPATPSSVLRDPSVRAAIDTADDDRARELADAVLQLVAAGDLTAADEPWLAELPVPDATQTLAPAAELLLPESPLVAVLDVEPAEYTVDADVVNRHGREVLRAVGVRESFAVVQENDVPLDQELWHDLDGEDTWVEATLRDLPDDDLPPLIPTFRAIRDLDLVHDGSWARALGLLASDPEARPAIVEPMFAVTSDGVRHAAEPYSAWWLRRHARWEGWRLDELCTHDATPTLRALLRPVALDTDLAIDTTFASALGIARSLADVRTRTLLERLGDPAVSLSSTQLVEIYTELATRSPDTAEPPQWLRVPDGATTRLVDARDAVVCAEPHWLQLELPAVVPGPPRLADLLEIDLAEERYDAGPSHDGRQLPVPELTHAVLDEAPRSYVEHDDLVVAGQSVDWWIDRAHGHSTVHASTLDGLARGLAWMAGAWERRWLLAQVLQDPAALTVALLEESFTDRAERHSNSW
;
A
#
# COMPACT_ATOMS: atom_id res chain seq x y z
N MET A 1 35.26 -48.22 74.42
CA MET A 1 33.92 -48.23 75.05
C MET A 1 32.96 -47.83 73.93
N ASP A 2 31.88 -48.57 73.68
CA ASP A 2 30.97 -48.34 72.54
C ASP A 2 30.10 -47.09 72.77
N THR A 3 30.68 -45.90 72.53
CA THR A 3 30.05 -44.58 72.69
C THR A 3 28.84 -44.39 71.76
N LEU A 4 28.83 -45.09 70.64
CA LEU A 4 27.81 -45.04 69.61
C LEU A 4 26.66 -46.05 69.80
N GLY A 5 26.73 -46.92 70.82
CA GLY A 5 25.66 -47.87 71.14
C GLY A 5 25.43 -48.96 70.09
N THR A 6 26.41 -49.25 69.23
CA THR A 6 26.30 -50.22 68.13
C THR A 6 25.98 -51.64 68.64
N GLN A 7 26.56 -52.04 69.76
CA GLN A 7 26.35 -53.36 70.36
C GLN A 7 24.90 -53.55 70.80
N ALA A 8 24.31 -52.55 71.46
CA ALA A 8 22.92 -52.61 71.89
C ALA A 8 21.95 -52.73 70.71
N ILE A 9 22.23 -52.03 69.60
CA ILE A 9 21.47 -52.14 68.36
C ILE A 9 21.58 -53.55 67.79
N ARG A 10 22.80 -54.09 67.64
CA ARG A 10 23.02 -55.46 67.12
C ARG A 10 22.31 -56.51 67.95
N GLU A 11 22.45 -56.48 69.28
CA GLU A 11 21.83 -57.46 70.19
C GLU A 11 20.30 -57.45 70.04
N ARG A 12 19.68 -56.27 69.97
CA ARG A 12 18.23 -56.13 69.81
C ARG A 12 17.74 -56.64 68.46
N VAL A 13 18.46 -56.34 67.39
CA VAL A 13 18.13 -56.81 66.02
C VAL A 13 18.26 -58.32 65.93
N LEU A 14 19.37 -58.89 66.39
CA LEU A 14 19.59 -60.35 66.36
C LEU A 14 18.55 -61.08 67.20
N ALA A 15 18.23 -60.58 68.41
CA ALA A 15 17.16 -61.15 69.23
C ALA A 15 15.79 -61.14 68.50
N ALA A 16 15.47 -60.07 67.79
CA ALA A 16 14.24 -59.97 67.01
C ALA A 16 14.19 -60.93 65.83
N TRP A 17 15.31 -61.10 65.12
CA TRP A 17 15.42 -62.05 64.00
C TRP A 17 15.37 -63.50 64.46
N THR A 18 16.04 -63.86 65.55
CA THR A 18 15.97 -65.20 66.15
C THR A 18 14.55 -65.51 66.63
N ALA A 19 13.86 -64.54 67.25
CA ALA A 19 12.48 -64.73 67.69
C ALA A 19 11.48 -64.83 66.52
N SER A 20 11.76 -64.21 65.37
CA SER A 20 10.93 -64.27 64.17
C SER A 20 11.77 -64.18 62.89
N PRO A 21 12.07 -65.32 62.23
CA PRO A 21 12.75 -65.35 60.94
C PRO A 21 12.02 -64.57 59.83
N ALA A 22 10.72 -64.32 59.98
CA ALA A 22 9.96 -63.46 59.08
C ALA A 22 10.46 -62.00 59.12
N ARG A 23 10.84 -61.48 60.29
CA ARG A 23 11.40 -60.11 60.42
C ARG A 23 12.74 -59.98 59.72
N PHE A 24 13.59 -61.01 59.79
CA PHE A 24 14.84 -61.04 59.02
C PHE A 24 14.57 -60.92 57.51
N ARG A 25 13.57 -61.66 56.98
CA ARG A 25 13.17 -61.53 55.58
C ARG A 25 12.60 -60.16 55.25
N GLU A 26 11.78 -59.59 56.12
CA GLU A 26 11.21 -58.25 55.94
C GLU A 26 12.31 -57.19 55.84
N ASP A 27 13.29 -57.21 56.76
CA ASP A 27 14.44 -56.32 56.72
C ASP A 27 15.30 -56.54 55.47
N ALA A 28 15.51 -57.79 55.07
CA ALA A 28 16.33 -58.13 53.90
C ALA A 28 15.65 -57.65 52.60
N ASN A 29 14.34 -57.89 52.48
CA ASN A 29 13.55 -57.44 51.34
C ASN A 29 13.48 -55.92 51.28
N ALA A 30 13.33 -55.23 52.42
CA ALA A 30 13.25 -53.78 52.46
C ALA A 30 14.56 -53.11 52.03
N GLU A 31 15.72 -53.62 52.46
CA GLU A 31 17.02 -53.12 51.99
C GLU A 31 17.30 -53.48 50.53
N GLU A 32 16.92 -54.68 50.09
CA GLU A 32 17.07 -55.13 48.70
C GLU A 32 16.19 -54.32 47.74
N GLU A 33 14.95 -54.00 48.12
CA GLU A 33 14.05 -53.13 47.35
C GLU A 33 14.63 -51.71 47.21
N LEU A 34 15.27 -51.18 48.25
CA LEU A 34 15.96 -49.88 48.19
C LEU A 34 17.23 -49.94 47.34
N ALA A 35 18.01 -51.01 47.43
CA ALA A 35 19.26 -51.16 46.69
C ALA A 35 19.04 -51.43 45.18
N LEU A 36 18.03 -52.26 44.82
CA LEU A 36 17.72 -52.64 43.44
C LEU A 36 16.70 -51.72 42.78
N GLY A 37 15.89 -51.02 43.56
CA GLY A 37 14.80 -50.18 43.07
C GLY A 37 15.19 -48.73 42.80
N ALA A 38 14.18 -47.87 42.92
CA ALA A 38 14.17 -46.44 42.68
C ALA A 38 15.27 -45.59 43.38
N TYR A 39 16.01 -46.15 44.33
CA TYR A 39 16.96 -45.43 45.19
C TYR A 39 18.42 -45.44 44.69
N ARG A 40 18.74 -46.21 43.63
CA ARG A 40 20.08 -46.29 43.02
C ARG A 40 20.63 -44.94 42.56
N ASP A 41 19.76 -44.03 42.13
CA ASP A 41 20.15 -42.73 41.57
C ASP A 41 20.21 -41.59 42.61
N ARG A 42 19.95 -41.88 43.89
CA ARG A 42 19.85 -40.84 44.95
C ARG A 42 21.09 -40.71 45.84
N LEU A 43 22.10 -41.57 45.65
CA LEU A 43 23.30 -41.65 46.49
C LEU A 43 23.89 -40.28 46.86
N VAL A 44 24.22 -39.46 45.86
CA VAL A 44 24.88 -38.15 46.04
C VAL A 44 23.97 -37.17 46.78
N VAL A 45 22.69 -37.16 46.44
CA VAL A 45 21.71 -36.24 47.02
C VAL A 45 21.49 -36.55 48.50
N GLU A 46 21.36 -37.82 48.87
CA GLU A 46 21.19 -38.22 50.27
C GLU A 46 22.45 -37.93 51.11
N LEU A 47 23.65 -38.11 50.54
CA LEU A 47 24.91 -37.73 51.18
C LEU A 47 24.98 -36.21 51.38
N ALA A 48 24.58 -35.42 50.37
CA ALA A 48 24.54 -33.97 50.47
C ALA A 48 23.49 -33.46 51.49
N GLN A 49 22.33 -34.11 51.57
CA GLN A 49 21.33 -33.80 52.59
C GLN A 49 21.84 -34.09 54.00
N ASN A 50 22.52 -35.22 54.21
CA ASN A 50 23.13 -35.54 55.51
C ASN A 50 24.18 -34.50 55.90
N ALA A 51 25.00 -34.04 54.94
CA ALA A 51 25.95 -32.96 55.14
C ALA A 51 25.28 -31.62 55.48
N ALA A 52 24.21 -31.27 54.77
CA ALA A 52 23.42 -30.06 55.02
C ALA A 52 22.77 -30.09 56.41
N ASP A 53 22.18 -31.22 56.81
CA ASP A 53 21.59 -31.42 58.14
C ASP A 53 22.65 -31.32 59.25
N ALA A 54 23.84 -31.87 59.05
CA ALA A 54 24.95 -31.76 60.00
C ALA A 54 25.41 -30.30 60.16
N ALA A 55 25.50 -29.56 59.06
CA ALA A 55 25.83 -28.14 59.05
C ALA A 55 24.77 -27.29 59.75
N LEU A 56 23.47 -27.54 59.50
CA LEU A 56 22.35 -26.87 60.18
C LEU A 56 22.38 -27.08 61.69
N ARG A 57 22.60 -28.32 62.16
CA ARG A 57 22.70 -28.62 63.60
C ARG A 57 23.88 -27.92 64.27
N HIS A 58 24.97 -27.72 63.53
CA HIS A 58 26.17 -27.05 64.03
C HIS A 58 26.11 -25.51 63.92
N GLY A 59 25.21 -24.98 63.09
CA GLY A 59 25.04 -23.54 62.89
C GLY A 59 26.14 -22.87 62.04
N THR A 60 26.83 -23.63 61.18
CA THR A 60 27.90 -23.12 60.30
C THR A 60 27.66 -23.52 58.84
N PRO A 61 28.09 -22.72 57.84
CA PRO A 61 28.02 -23.13 56.43
C PRO A 61 28.75 -24.45 56.19
N GLY A 62 28.03 -25.44 55.66
CA GLY A 62 28.54 -26.78 55.40
C GLY A 62 29.43 -26.83 54.15
N ARG A 63 30.50 -27.61 54.26
CA ARG A 63 31.36 -27.99 53.13
C ARG A 63 31.22 -29.48 52.89
N LEU A 64 31.11 -29.90 51.64
CA LEU A 64 31.00 -31.30 51.25
C LEU A 64 32.06 -31.63 50.18
N LEU A 65 32.95 -32.57 50.47
CA LEU A 65 33.87 -33.18 49.52
C LEU A 65 33.30 -34.51 49.03
N LEU A 66 33.14 -34.67 47.72
CA LEU A 66 32.83 -35.92 47.04
C LEU A 66 34.03 -36.34 46.20
N ARG A 67 34.72 -37.41 46.59
CA ARG A 67 35.89 -37.93 45.87
C ARG A 67 35.65 -39.36 45.41
N LEU A 68 35.71 -39.58 44.09
CA LEU A 68 35.74 -40.90 43.48
C LEU A 68 37.16 -41.24 43.06
N ASP A 69 37.82 -42.14 43.80
CA ASP A 69 39.17 -42.62 43.52
C ASP A 69 39.17 -44.13 43.25
N GLY A 70 39.46 -44.51 42.00
CA GLY A 70 39.38 -45.91 41.55
C GLY A 70 38.02 -46.54 41.84
N THR A 71 38.01 -47.44 42.82
CA THR A 71 36.84 -48.21 43.28
C THR A 71 36.27 -47.73 44.62
N THR A 72 36.63 -46.54 45.08
CA THR A 72 36.14 -45.99 46.36
C THR A 72 35.52 -44.62 46.19
N LEU A 73 34.31 -44.44 46.72
CA LEU A 73 33.67 -43.14 46.87
C LEU A 73 33.77 -42.66 48.33
N LEU A 74 34.36 -41.48 48.51
CA LEU A 74 34.42 -40.74 49.76
C LEU A 74 33.45 -39.55 49.71
N ALA A 75 32.63 -39.39 50.75
CA ALA A 75 31.85 -38.20 51.00
C ALA A 75 32.20 -37.63 52.39
N ALA A 76 32.93 -36.53 52.44
CA ALA A 76 33.35 -35.90 53.70
C ALA A 76 32.66 -34.54 53.88
N ASN A 77 32.12 -34.27 55.07
CA ASN A 77 31.41 -33.04 55.36
C ASN A 77 31.84 -32.39 56.68
N THR A 78 31.66 -31.07 56.74
CA THR A 78 31.74 -30.30 58.00
C THR A 78 30.36 -30.26 58.69
N GLY A 79 30.34 -30.10 60.00
CA GLY A 79 29.12 -29.98 60.81
C GLY A 79 29.14 -30.85 62.06
N ALA A 80 27.96 -31.06 62.66
CA ALA A 80 27.82 -31.81 63.90
C ALA A 80 28.28 -33.27 63.72
N ALA A 81 29.09 -33.75 64.67
CA ALA A 81 29.59 -35.12 64.71
C ALA A 81 28.46 -36.16 64.83
N LEU A 82 28.74 -37.40 64.44
CA LEU A 82 27.82 -38.52 64.54
C LEU A 82 27.65 -38.95 66.01
N ASP A 83 26.40 -39.09 66.44
CA ASP A 83 26.03 -39.54 67.79
C ASP A 83 25.28 -40.90 67.75
N SER A 84 24.96 -41.43 68.93
CA SER A 84 24.28 -42.72 69.08
C SER A 84 22.87 -42.72 68.48
N GLU A 85 22.11 -41.62 68.60
CA GLU A 85 20.81 -41.46 67.95
C GLU A 85 20.93 -41.44 66.42
N GLY A 86 21.99 -40.83 65.90
CA GLY A 86 22.36 -40.85 64.49
C GLY A 86 22.64 -42.27 64.00
N VAL A 87 23.47 -43.04 64.71
CA VAL A 87 23.76 -44.45 64.35
C VAL A 87 22.51 -45.33 64.41
N GLU A 88 21.64 -45.13 65.40
CA GLU A 88 20.34 -45.81 65.47
C GLU A 88 19.45 -45.44 64.28
N GLY A 89 19.42 -44.16 63.89
CA GLY A 89 18.69 -43.69 62.71
C GLY A 89 19.25 -44.21 61.39
N LEU A 90 20.56 -44.42 61.28
CA LEU A 90 21.20 -45.02 60.09
C LEU A 90 20.97 -46.54 60.02
N SER A 91 20.75 -47.19 61.17
CA SER A 91 20.58 -48.65 61.26
C SER A 91 19.12 -49.11 61.25
N THR A 92 18.17 -48.18 61.35
CA THR A 92 16.72 -48.43 61.30
C THR A 92 16.14 -47.95 59.96
N LEU A 93 15.02 -48.53 59.50
CA LEU A 93 14.35 -48.11 58.25
C LEU A 93 12.97 -47.63 58.65
N ARG A 94 12.57 -46.48 58.10
CA ARG A 94 11.23 -45.88 58.23
C ARG A 94 10.84 -45.54 59.68
N ALA A 95 11.82 -45.45 60.57
CA ALA A 95 11.65 -44.97 61.95
C ALA A 95 12.63 -43.82 62.17
N SER A 96 12.17 -42.57 62.00
CA SER A 96 13.00 -41.40 62.27
C SER A 96 13.01 -41.11 63.77
N THR A 97 14.19 -41.08 64.38
CA THR A 97 14.40 -40.69 65.79
C THR A 97 14.34 -39.17 66.00
N LYS A 98 14.36 -38.35 64.94
CA LYS A 98 14.29 -36.89 64.99
C LYS A 98 12.88 -36.42 65.43
N ARG A 99 12.63 -36.37 66.75
CA ARG A 99 11.45 -35.71 67.33
C ARG A 99 11.58 -34.19 67.17
N ALA A 100 10.48 -33.51 66.85
CA ALA A 100 10.43 -32.05 66.87
C ALA A 100 10.70 -31.60 68.31
N VAL A 101 11.81 -30.89 68.52
CA VAL A 101 12.06 -30.19 69.78
C VAL A 101 11.08 -29.02 69.80
N ALA A 102 10.06 -29.11 70.67
CA ALA A 102 9.20 -27.96 70.95
C ALA A 102 10.08 -26.81 71.47
N PRO A 103 9.86 -25.55 71.07
CA PRO A 103 10.57 -24.43 71.65
C PRO A 103 10.31 -24.44 73.16
N SER A 104 11.38 -24.47 73.96
CA SER A 104 11.28 -24.39 75.40
C SER A 104 10.54 -23.10 75.77
N SER A 105 9.41 -23.26 76.47
CA SER A 105 8.71 -22.18 77.15
C SER A 105 9.63 -21.61 78.23
N GLY A 106 10.37 -20.55 77.89
CA GLY A 106 11.26 -19.83 78.76
C GLY A 106 11.21 -18.34 78.44
N ASP A 107 10.59 -17.60 79.34
CA ASP A 107 10.44 -16.15 79.46
C ASP A 107 11.57 -15.35 78.76
N ARG A 108 11.25 -14.67 77.64
CA ARG A 108 12.10 -13.64 77.04
C ARG A 108 11.32 -12.33 76.97
N HIS A 109 11.91 -11.31 77.57
CA HIS A 109 11.44 -9.93 77.58
C HIS A 109 11.27 -9.40 76.15
N LYS A 110 10.19 -8.63 75.95
CA LYS A 110 10.01 -7.71 74.83
C LYS A 110 11.14 -6.69 74.86
N ASP A 111 11.78 -6.50 73.71
CA ASP A 111 12.65 -5.39 73.30
C ASP A 111 13.93 -5.97 72.64
N ASP A 112 13.76 -6.53 71.43
CA ASP A 112 14.79 -6.78 70.41
C ASP A 112 14.06 -7.23 69.12
N GLU A 113 13.53 -6.26 68.36
CA GLU A 113 12.99 -6.46 67.01
C GLU A 113 14.13 -6.28 65.98
N ASP A 114 15.06 -7.22 65.91
CA ASP A 114 16.05 -7.30 64.83
C ASP A 114 16.38 -8.78 64.52
N GLY A 115 16.01 -9.22 63.31
CA GLY A 115 16.59 -10.39 62.63
C GLY A 115 16.05 -11.76 63.03
N GLU A 116 14.79 -12.06 62.70
CA GLU A 116 14.27 -13.43 62.63
C GLU A 116 15.07 -14.23 61.59
N HIS A 117 16.09 -14.94 62.06
CA HIS A 117 16.80 -15.95 61.28
C HIS A 117 15.79 -17.04 60.96
N ALA A 118 15.38 -17.13 59.69
CA ALA A 118 14.58 -18.23 59.17
C ALA A 118 15.24 -19.56 59.57
N ALA A 119 14.72 -20.19 60.61
CA ALA A 119 15.21 -21.47 61.10
C ALA A 119 14.86 -22.53 60.05
N THR A 120 15.81 -22.82 59.17
CA THR A 120 15.73 -23.92 58.23
C THR A 120 15.69 -25.23 59.02
N GLU A 121 14.51 -25.83 59.12
CA GLU A 121 14.37 -27.14 59.76
C GLU A 121 15.22 -28.21 59.04
N PRO A 122 15.70 -29.25 59.75
CA PRO A 122 16.45 -30.33 59.16
C PRO A 122 15.66 -31.02 58.03
N VAL A 123 16.30 -31.21 56.89
CA VAL A 123 15.71 -31.70 55.64
C VAL A 123 15.46 -33.21 55.67
N GLY A 124 16.18 -33.98 56.51
CA GLY A 124 16.00 -35.43 56.63
C GLY A 124 14.64 -35.85 57.24
N ARG A 125 13.68 -36.21 56.37
CA ARG A 125 12.26 -36.41 56.74
C ARG A 125 11.87 -37.82 57.21
N PHE A 126 12.68 -38.88 57.01
CA PHE A 126 12.13 -40.24 57.09
C PHE A 126 13.04 -41.43 57.50
N GLY A 127 14.31 -41.21 57.86
CA GLY A 127 15.17 -42.29 58.39
C GLY A 127 15.37 -43.50 57.45
N VAL A 128 15.49 -43.26 56.12
CA VAL A 128 15.82 -44.29 55.11
C VAL A 128 16.85 -43.81 54.08
N GLY A 129 17.23 -42.53 54.11
CA GLY A 129 18.05 -41.90 53.07
C GLY A 129 19.43 -42.51 52.91
N PHE A 130 20.06 -42.89 54.03
CA PHE A 130 21.37 -43.54 54.01
C PHE A 130 21.37 -44.90 53.32
N ALA A 131 20.23 -45.60 53.24
CA ALA A 131 20.15 -46.88 52.52
C ALA A 131 20.49 -46.78 51.03
N ALA A 132 20.46 -45.57 50.44
CA ALA A 132 20.92 -45.33 49.08
C ALA A 132 22.37 -45.77 48.84
N VAL A 133 23.23 -45.82 49.89
CA VAL A 133 24.61 -46.30 49.76
C VAL A 133 24.70 -47.77 49.36
N LEU A 134 23.69 -48.58 49.73
CA LEU A 134 23.66 -50.02 49.43
C LEU A 134 23.50 -50.33 47.94
N ALA A 135 23.07 -49.33 47.14
CA ALA A 135 23.06 -49.46 45.69
C ALA A 135 24.48 -49.67 45.12
N VAL A 136 25.50 -49.08 45.78
CA VAL A 136 26.88 -49.07 45.28
C VAL A 136 27.89 -49.78 46.18
N THR A 137 27.61 -49.98 47.47
CA THR A 137 28.53 -50.65 48.40
C THR A 137 27.85 -51.75 49.23
N ASP A 138 28.63 -52.75 49.61
CA ASP A 138 28.24 -53.78 50.59
C ASP A 138 28.83 -53.54 51.98
N GLU A 139 29.74 -52.58 52.10
CA GLU A 139 30.56 -52.34 53.30
C GLU A 139 30.70 -50.84 53.60
N PRO A 140 29.59 -50.09 53.80
CA PRO A 140 29.67 -48.67 54.10
C PRO A 140 30.33 -48.43 55.47
N LEU A 141 31.18 -47.42 55.54
CA LEU A 141 31.90 -47.02 56.75
C LEU A 141 31.78 -45.51 56.95
N ILE A 142 31.68 -45.06 58.20
CA ILE A 142 31.63 -43.65 58.58
C ILE A 142 32.67 -43.40 59.67
N ILE A 143 33.50 -42.38 59.45
CA ILE A 143 34.44 -41.84 60.42
C ILE A 143 33.86 -40.51 60.91
N SER A 144 33.73 -40.32 62.22
CA SER A 144 33.34 -39.04 62.81
C SER A 144 34.16 -38.79 64.06
N GLY A 145 35.06 -37.81 64.02
CA GLY A 145 36.07 -37.61 65.06
C GLY A 145 36.98 -38.83 65.24
N HIS A 146 36.98 -39.42 66.45
CA HIS A 146 37.74 -40.64 66.77
C HIS A 146 36.95 -41.93 66.58
N ASP A 147 35.63 -41.83 66.44
CA ASP A 147 34.73 -42.97 66.36
C ASP A 147 34.55 -43.41 64.91
N VAL A 148 34.57 -44.73 64.69
CA VAL A 148 34.32 -45.34 63.38
C VAL A 148 33.17 -46.33 63.50
N VAL A 149 32.13 -46.12 62.71
CA VAL A 149 31.02 -47.06 62.57
C VAL A 149 31.00 -47.63 61.16
N TYR A 150 30.78 -48.93 61.02
CA TYR A 150 30.73 -49.58 59.72
C TYR A 150 29.71 -50.70 59.70
N TRP A 151 29.26 -51.04 58.51
CA TRP A 151 28.41 -52.19 58.24
C TRP A 151 29.10 -53.09 57.24
N SER A 152 28.83 -54.39 57.30
CA SER A 152 29.43 -55.33 56.37
C SER A 152 28.47 -56.47 56.08
N ARG A 153 28.19 -56.68 54.80
CA ARG A 153 27.39 -57.82 54.31
C ARG A 153 28.01 -59.16 54.70
N SER A 154 29.33 -59.28 54.57
CA SER A 154 30.06 -60.52 54.88
C SER A 154 29.97 -60.84 56.37
N ARG A 155 30.28 -59.88 57.25
CA ARG A 155 30.15 -60.06 58.71
C ARG A 155 28.74 -60.33 59.15
N THR A 156 27.75 -59.65 58.58
CA THR A 156 26.33 -59.90 58.90
C THR A 156 25.96 -61.34 58.55
N ARG A 157 26.36 -61.81 57.37
CA ARG A 157 26.13 -63.21 56.96
C ARG A 157 26.82 -64.20 57.92
N ASP A 158 28.06 -63.95 58.32
CA ASP A 158 28.81 -64.84 59.21
C ASP A 158 28.19 -64.94 60.60
N ILE A 159 27.66 -63.83 61.14
CA ILE A 159 26.94 -63.81 62.42
C ILE A 159 25.61 -64.55 62.29
N VAL A 160 24.84 -64.25 61.25
CA VAL A 160 23.52 -64.87 61.03
C VAL A 160 23.65 -66.38 60.74
N ALA A 161 24.74 -66.82 60.09
CA ALA A 161 25.02 -68.23 59.81
C ALA A 161 25.30 -69.06 61.07
N GLN A 162 25.65 -68.42 62.18
CA GLN A 162 25.82 -69.06 63.48
C GLN A 162 24.50 -69.23 64.25
N LEU A 163 23.39 -68.68 63.73
CA LEU A 163 22.06 -68.75 64.34
C LEU A 163 21.22 -69.87 63.66
N PRO A 164 20.95 -70.99 64.35
CA PRO A 164 20.21 -72.12 63.77
C PRO A 164 18.82 -71.76 63.24
N GLU A 165 18.13 -70.82 63.91
CA GLU A 165 16.78 -70.37 63.57
C GLU A 165 16.71 -69.65 62.22
N LEU A 166 17.83 -69.10 61.73
CA LEU A 166 17.93 -68.37 60.47
C LEU A 166 18.58 -69.18 59.35
N ALA A 167 19.10 -70.38 59.63
CA ALA A 167 19.76 -71.24 58.65
C ALA A 167 18.93 -71.51 57.38
N PRO A 168 17.60 -71.78 57.45
CA PRO A 168 16.78 -71.94 56.25
C PRO A 168 16.72 -70.67 55.38
N GLN A 169 16.67 -69.49 56.02
CA GLN A 169 16.59 -68.21 55.34
C GLN A 169 17.90 -67.88 54.60
N ILE A 170 19.05 -68.21 55.19
CA ILE A 170 20.35 -68.06 54.54
C ILE A 170 20.51 -69.02 53.36
N ALA A 171 20.06 -70.27 53.50
CA ALA A 171 20.13 -71.25 52.42
C ALA A 171 19.31 -70.82 51.19
N GLU A 172 18.17 -70.17 51.41
CA GLU A 172 17.31 -69.64 50.34
C GLU A 172 17.85 -68.35 49.73
N ARG A 173 18.28 -67.38 50.56
CA ARG A 173 18.69 -66.04 50.10
C ARG A 173 20.15 -65.89 49.71
N GLY A 174 21.01 -66.86 50.07
CA GLY A 174 22.44 -66.84 49.75
C GLY A 174 23.19 -65.64 50.35
N ARG A 175 23.59 -64.69 49.49
CA ARG A 175 24.34 -63.47 49.89
C ARG A 175 23.45 -62.25 50.16
N ALA A 176 22.14 -62.35 50.00
CA ALA A 176 21.19 -61.26 50.17
C ALA A 176 20.70 -61.16 51.64
N VAL A 177 21.56 -60.62 52.51
CA VAL A 177 21.29 -60.36 53.93
C VAL A 177 21.14 -58.84 54.19
N PRO A 178 20.37 -58.40 55.21
CA PRO A 178 20.28 -57.00 55.59
C PRO A 178 21.64 -56.51 56.10
N VAL A 179 22.18 -55.44 55.51
CA VAL A 179 23.49 -54.86 55.83
C VAL A 179 23.36 -53.80 56.91
N LEU A 180 22.44 -52.83 56.78
CA LEU A 180 22.39 -51.66 57.66
C LEU A 180 21.87 -51.96 59.07
N ARG A 181 21.32 -53.15 59.32
CA ARG A 181 20.74 -53.50 60.62
C ARG A 181 21.75 -53.83 61.70
N LEU A 182 22.95 -54.23 61.31
CA LEU A 182 24.01 -54.62 62.24
C LEU A 182 25.19 -53.65 62.13
N PRO A 183 25.15 -52.52 62.86
CA PRO A 183 26.28 -51.60 62.92
C PRO A 183 27.42 -52.21 63.74
N PHE A 184 28.66 -52.01 63.33
CA PHE A 184 29.88 -52.37 64.07
C PHE A 184 30.66 -51.11 64.41
N ALA A 185 31.33 -51.10 65.56
CA ALA A 185 32.21 -50.00 65.96
C ALA A 185 33.68 -50.44 65.94
N THR A 186 34.56 -49.53 65.57
CA THR A 186 36.01 -49.61 65.73
C THR A 186 36.56 -48.21 66.02
N ASP A 187 37.86 -48.08 66.25
CA ASP A 187 38.53 -46.79 66.39
C ASP A 187 39.31 -46.42 65.12
N ARG A 188 39.72 -45.15 65.04
CA ARG A 188 40.45 -44.62 63.89
C ARG A 188 41.79 -45.35 63.64
N GLU A 189 42.45 -45.84 64.68
CA GLU A 189 43.74 -46.53 64.56
C GLU A 189 43.57 -47.94 63.98
N SER A 190 42.48 -48.62 64.34
CA SER A 190 42.18 -50.00 63.98
C SER A 190 41.24 -50.12 62.77
N MET A 191 40.81 -49.02 62.16
CA MET A 191 39.90 -49.05 61.01
C MET A 191 40.48 -49.80 59.80
N ARG A 192 41.81 -49.82 59.65
CA ARG A 192 42.48 -50.50 58.53
C ARG A 192 42.29 -52.02 58.59
N ASP A 193 42.03 -52.57 59.77
CA ASP A 193 41.81 -54.01 59.96
C ASP A 193 40.42 -54.45 59.49
N VAL A 194 39.50 -53.50 59.26
CA VAL A 194 38.12 -53.78 58.85
C VAL A 194 37.80 -53.34 57.43
N LEU A 195 38.71 -52.63 56.77
CA LEU A 195 38.58 -52.21 55.37
C LEU A 195 39.13 -53.30 54.43
N PRO A 196 38.54 -53.50 53.25
CA PRO A 196 39.14 -54.33 52.20
C PRO A 196 40.49 -53.79 51.74
N ASP A 197 41.45 -54.68 51.43
CA ASP A 197 42.81 -54.33 50.96
C ASP A 197 42.82 -53.43 49.70
N ALA A 198 41.75 -53.47 48.91
CA ALA A 198 41.58 -52.67 47.70
C ALA A 198 41.16 -51.22 47.96
N VAL A 199 40.84 -50.85 49.21
CA VAL A 199 40.45 -49.49 49.58
C VAL A 199 41.70 -48.64 49.79
N HIS A 200 41.99 -47.79 48.81
CA HIS A 200 43.03 -46.78 48.91
C HIS A 200 42.41 -45.39 48.79
N ILE A 201 42.69 -44.51 49.75
CA ILE A 201 42.20 -43.13 49.72
C ILE A 201 43.36 -42.19 50.03
N PRO A 202 43.98 -41.62 48.99
CA PRO A 202 45.08 -40.69 49.15
C PRO A 202 44.70 -39.51 50.05
N GLY A 203 45.53 -39.21 51.06
CA GLY A 203 45.35 -38.03 51.90
C GLY A 203 44.12 -38.06 52.82
N LEU A 204 43.57 -39.23 53.16
CA LEU A 204 42.43 -39.35 54.10
C LEU A 204 42.67 -38.60 55.42
N ASP A 205 43.88 -38.66 55.98
CA ASP A 205 44.20 -37.93 57.21
C ASP A 205 44.04 -36.41 57.05
N GLN A 206 44.46 -35.86 55.91
CA GLN A 206 44.33 -34.42 55.60
C GLN A 206 42.86 -34.01 55.43
N ILE A 207 42.02 -34.91 54.90
CA ILE A 207 40.58 -34.67 54.77
C ILE A 207 39.94 -34.65 56.15
N LEU A 208 40.27 -35.61 57.01
CA LEU A 208 39.74 -35.71 58.38
C LEU A 208 40.23 -34.57 59.29
N ASP A 209 41.34 -33.91 58.95
CA ASP A 209 41.78 -32.68 59.64
C ASP A 209 40.96 -31.45 59.24
N THR A 210 40.21 -31.52 58.13
CA THR A 210 39.45 -30.40 57.57
C THR A 210 37.93 -30.63 57.52
N HIS A 211 37.48 -31.86 57.75
CA HIS A 211 36.08 -32.28 57.73
C HIS A 211 35.77 -33.13 58.96
N ASP A 212 34.61 -32.88 59.56
CA ASP A 212 34.21 -33.50 60.84
C ASP A 212 33.75 -34.96 60.67
N THR A 213 33.15 -35.28 59.53
CA THR A 213 32.61 -36.62 59.23
C THR A 213 32.98 -37.06 57.81
N ALA A 214 33.36 -38.32 57.63
CA ALA A 214 33.68 -38.92 56.33
C ALA A 214 32.96 -40.26 56.15
N VAL A 215 32.14 -40.35 55.11
CA VAL A 215 31.50 -41.58 54.64
C VAL A 215 32.36 -42.21 53.56
N LEU A 216 32.69 -43.46 53.75
CA LEU A 216 33.62 -44.26 52.95
C LEU A 216 32.85 -45.44 52.35
N LEU A 217 32.78 -45.47 51.01
CA LEU A 217 32.00 -46.45 50.27
C LEU A 217 32.90 -47.22 49.29
N PRO A 218 33.41 -48.40 49.70
CA PRO A 218 34.06 -49.34 48.79
C PRO A 218 33.04 -49.82 47.75
N LEU A 219 33.26 -49.53 46.48
CA LEU A 219 32.29 -49.80 45.42
C LEU A 219 32.36 -51.28 45.02
N ARG A 220 31.20 -51.93 44.96
CA ARG A 220 31.08 -53.39 44.85
C ARG A 220 31.57 -53.96 43.51
N ASP A 221 31.35 -53.23 42.42
CA ASP A 221 31.58 -53.67 41.04
C ASP A 221 31.71 -52.46 40.08
N ASP A 222 32.08 -52.71 38.82
CA ASP A 222 32.26 -51.66 37.80
C ASP A 222 30.95 -50.87 37.53
N ASP A 223 29.79 -51.51 37.69
CA ASP A 223 28.48 -50.86 37.55
C ASP A 223 28.23 -49.85 38.68
N ALA A 224 28.64 -50.16 39.91
CA ALA A 224 28.62 -49.24 41.04
C ALA A 224 29.56 -48.04 40.81
N VAL A 225 30.75 -48.27 40.24
CA VAL A 225 31.69 -47.20 39.85
C VAL A 225 31.08 -46.29 38.78
N ALA A 226 30.49 -46.86 37.73
CA ALA A 226 29.81 -46.11 36.68
C ALA A 226 28.63 -45.30 37.24
N THR A 227 27.85 -45.88 38.15
CA THR A 227 26.71 -45.21 38.81
C THR A 227 27.19 -44.02 39.65
N ALA A 228 28.19 -44.22 40.52
CA ALA A 228 28.74 -43.16 41.36
C ALA A 228 29.32 -42.02 40.52
N ARG A 229 30.08 -42.33 39.46
CA ARG A 229 30.65 -41.33 38.55
C ARG A 229 29.58 -40.46 37.92
N ARG A 230 28.55 -41.08 37.31
CA ARG A 230 27.44 -40.36 36.65
C ARG A 230 26.73 -39.41 37.62
N LEU A 231 26.43 -39.87 38.84
CA LEU A 231 25.72 -39.06 39.83
C LEU A 231 26.53 -37.85 40.33
N ILE A 232 27.85 -38.01 40.46
CA ILE A 232 28.75 -36.93 40.88
C ILE A 232 28.98 -35.92 39.74
N ASP A 233 29.08 -36.39 38.51
CA ASP A 233 29.23 -35.54 37.33
C ASP A 233 27.97 -34.69 37.09
N ALA A 234 26.78 -35.23 37.40
CA ALA A 234 25.48 -34.56 37.25
C ALA A 234 25.19 -33.43 38.27
N ILE A 235 26.06 -33.22 39.26
CA ILE A 235 25.88 -32.13 40.25
C ILE A 235 25.99 -30.76 39.56
N ASP A 236 24.98 -29.91 39.79
CA ASP A 236 24.90 -28.54 39.29
C ASP A 236 24.55 -27.53 40.41
N ASP A 237 24.30 -26.27 40.00
CA ASP A 237 23.97 -25.17 40.91
C ASP A 237 22.72 -25.45 41.76
N ALA A 238 21.77 -26.26 41.25
CA ALA A 238 20.48 -26.49 41.91
C ALA A 238 20.68 -27.13 43.29
N LEU A 239 21.68 -27.99 43.46
CA LEU A 239 21.94 -28.65 44.74
C LEU A 239 22.29 -27.65 45.85
N LEU A 240 23.07 -26.60 45.54
CA LEU A 240 23.41 -25.53 46.50
C LEU A 240 22.24 -24.57 46.75
N LEU A 241 21.34 -24.39 45.79
CA LEU A 241 20.12 -23.59 45.95
C LEU A 241 19.07 -24.30 46.82
N VAL A 242 18.95 -25.61 46.63
CA VAL A 242 18.04 -26.51 47.36
C VAL A 242 18.48 -26.75 48.80
N LEU A 243 19.79 -26.89 49.02
CA LEU A 243 20.39 -27.13 50.33
C LEU A 243 21.16 -25.88 50.79
N PRO A 244 20.46 -24.82 51.24
CA PRO A 244 21.11 -23.54 51.53
C PRO A 244 22.11 -23.58 52.67
N ALA A 245 22.06 -24.61 53.51
CA ALA A 245 23.06 -24.86 54.55
C ALA A 245 24.44 -25.21 54.00
N LEU A 246 24.54 -25.73 52.77
CA LEU A 246 25.80 -25.97 52.10
C LEU A 246 26.29 -24.68 51.43
N GLY A 247 27.53 -24.29 51.76
CA GLY A 247 28.23 -23.17 51.13
C GLY A 247 29.25 -23.62 50.07
N GLU A 248 29.70 -24.87 50.14
CA GLU A 248 30.73 -25.41 49.22
C GLU A 248 30.53 -26.91 48.96
N ILE A 249 30.65 -27.30 47.70
CA ILE A 249 30.74 -28.70 47.26
C ILE A 249 32.00 -28.86 46.40
N VAL A 250 32.96 -29.63 46.88
CA VAL A 250 34.18 -30.01 46.16
C VAL A 250 33.97 -31.40 45.57
N ILE A 251 34.23 -31.55 44.28
CA ILE A 251 34.07 -32.79 43.53
C ILE A 251 35.43 -33.16 42.94
N GLU A 252 35.91 -34.35 43.25
CA GLU A 252 37.17 -34.88 42.73
C GLU A 252 36.92 -36.23 42.08
N SER A 253 37.18 -36.33 40.78
CA SER A 253 37.02 -37.58 40.04
C SER A 253 38.13 -37.71 38.99
N GLY A 254 38.11 -38.81 38.22
CA GLY A 254 39.07 -39.02 37.12
C GLY A 254 39.04 -37.94 36.02
N THR A 255 38.03 -37.07 36.00
CA THR A 255 37.94 -35.92 35.08
C THR A 255 38.55 -34.63 35.63
N GLY A 256 38.95 -34.60 36.91
CA GLY A 256 39.60 -33.47 37.57
C GLY A 256 38.91 -33.04 38.88
N ARG A 257 39.31 -31.88 39.40
CA ARG A 257 38.71 -31.25 40.59
C ARG A 257 37.78 -30.11 40.16
N ARG A 258 36.51 -30.18 40.54
CA ARG A 258 35.47 -29.16 40.36
C ARG A 258 35.05 -28.64 41.74
N THR A 259 34.86 -27.33 41.89
CA THR A 259 34.36 -26.73 43.14
C THR A 259 33.17 -25.85 42.83
N LEU A 260 32.06 -26.08 43.52
CA LEU A 260 30.88 -25.24 43.49
C LEU A 260 30.79 -24.51 44.83
N THR A 261 30.77 -23.18 44.79
CA THR A 261 30.62 -22.34 45.97
C THR A 261 29.33 -21.55 45.86
N ALA A 262 28.66 -21.34 46.99
CA ALA A 262 27.50 -20.48 47.08
C ALA A 262 27.73 -19.36 48.10
N SER A 263 27.41 -18.13 47.72
CA SER A 263 27.43 -17.00 48.64
C SER A 263 26.32 -17.14 49.70
N SER A 264 26.44 -16.35 50.76
CA SER A 264 25.26 -15.99 51.56
C SER A 264 24.24 -15.31 50.67
N ALA A 265 22.94 -15.50 50.97
CA ALA A 265 21.88 -14.85 50.22
C ALA A 265 21.76 -13.38 50.64
N THR A 266 21.64 -12.48 49.68
CA THR A 266 21.43 -11.04 49.85
C THR A 266 19.95 -10.74 49.68
N VAL A 267 19.33 -10.01 50.60
CA VAL A 267 17.90 -9.67 50.47
C VAL A 267 17.73 -8.45 49.57
N LEU A 268 16.86 -8.56 48.56
CA LEU A 268 16.47 -7.43 47.70
C LEU A 268 15.16 -6.78 48.18
N ASP A 269 14.21 -7.60 48.60
CA ASP A 269 12.92 -7.15 49.13
C ASP A 269 12.47 -8.12 50.22
N HIS A 270 12.55 -7.67 51.47
CA HIS A 270 12.12 -8.46 52.62
C HIS A 270 10.61 -8.74 52.60
N ALA A 271 9.79 -7.75 52.21
CA ALA A 271 8.33 -7.88 52.21
C ALA A 271 7.83 -8.82 51.10
N GLY A 272 8.47 -8.77 49.93
CA GLY A 272 8.19 -9.68 48.81
C GLY A 272 8.85 -11.05 48.94
N GLY A 273 9.77 -11.22 49.89
CA GLY A 273 10.57 -12.43 50.05
C GLY A 273 11.51 -12.67 48.88
N ILE A 274 12.14 -11.61 48.34
CA ILE A 274 13.05 -11.66 47.18
C ILE A 274 14.50 -11.56 47.63
N TRP A 275 15.31 -12.52 47.18
CA TRP A 275 16.70 -12.72 47.59
C TRP A 275 17.55 -12.95 46.35
N GLU A 276 18.84 -12.66 46.44
CA GLU A 276 19.84 -13.03 45.45
C GLU A 276 20.92 -13.91 46.07
N ARG A 277 21.41 -14.87 45.30
CA ARG A 277 22.50 -15.75 45.72
C ARG A 277 23.40 -16.05 44.53
N HIS A 278 24.71 -15.99 44.75
CA HIS A 278 25.68 -16.39 43.74
C HIS A 278 26.02 -17.86 43.93
N VAL A 279 26.00 -18.63 42.85
CA VAL A 279 26.51 -20.00 42.80
C VAL A 279 27.58 -20.05 41.71
N GLY A 280 28.83 -20.19 42.12
CA GLY A 280 29.98 -19.94 41.25
C GLY A 280 29.92 -18.54 40.65
N ALA A 281 29.96 -18.45 39.32
CA ALA A 281 29.84 -17.18 38.60
C ALA A 281 28.37 -16.77 38.31
N ARG A 282 27.39 -17.65 38.54
CA ARG A 282 25.99 -17.36 38.20
C ARG A 282 25.28 -16.69 39.36
N ARG A 283 24.62 -15.58 39.06
CA ARG A 283 23.70 -14.90 39.97
C ARG A 283 22.31 -15.50 39.84
N TRP A 284 21.70 -15.87 40.95
CA TRP A 284 20.34 -16.39 41.01
C TRP A 284 19.47 -15.43 41.82
N ARG A 285 18.29 -15.10 41.31
CA ARG A 285 17.25 -14.39 42.05
C ARG A 285 16.18 -15.38 42.47
N LEU A 286 15.79 -15.32 43.73
CA LEU A 286 14.91 -16.26 44.38
C LEU A 286 13.74 -15.52 45.01
N ALA A 287 12.55 -16.12 44.93
CA ALA A 287 11.41 -15.75 45.76
C ALA A 287 11.12 -16.91 46.71
N HIS A 288 10.95 -16.60 47.99
CA HIS A 288 10.69 -17.59 49.04
C HIS A 288 9.37 -17.31 49.75
N ALA A 289 8.69 -18.38 50.15
CA ALA A 289 7.48 -18.34 50.97
C ALA A 289 7.49 -19.50 51.96
N THR A 290 6.94 -19.27 53.15
CA THR A 290 6.72 -20.29 54.17
C THR A 290 5.32 -20.13 54.76
N GLY A 291 4.81 -21.19 55.38
CA GLY A 291 3.54 -21.14 56.08
C GLY A 291 3.24 -22.43 56.83
N SER A 292 1.99 -22.57 57.26
CA SER A 292 1.49 -23.76 57.96
C SER A 292 0.23 -24.28 57.28
N ALA A 293 0.23 -25.56 56.92
CA ALA A 293 -0.88 -26.25 56.30
C ALA A 293 -1.96 -26.57 57.34
N SER A 294 -3.23 -26.37 56.98
CA SER A 294 -4.35 -26.75 57.84
C SER A 294 -4.44 -28.27 57.99
N ALA A 295 -5.09 -28.74 59.06
CA ALA A 295 -5.28 -30.17 59.29
C ALA A 295 -6.07 -30.87 58.16
N GLU A 296 -6.93 -30.13 57.45
CA GLU A 296 -7.72 -30.62 56.32
C GLU A 296 -6.84 -30.93 55.10
N LEU A 297 -5.85 -30.08 54.80
CA LEU A 297 -4.89 -30.30 53.72
C LEU A 297 -4.01 -31.54 53.94
N LEU A 298 -3.81 -31.91 55.22
CA LEU A 298 -2.98 -33.04 55.63
C LEU A 298 -3.79 -34.31 55.93
N ALA A 299 -5.11 -34.29 55.75
CA ALA A 299 -6.00 -35.36 56.23
C ALA A 299 -5.70 -36.75 55.64
N ASP A 300 -5.19 -36.79 54.41
CA ASP A 300 -4.81 -38.00 53.67
C ASP A 300 -3.32 -38.39 53.85
N ARG A 301 -2.58 -37.66 54.70
CA ARG A 301 -1.15 -37.89 54.94
C ARG A 301 -0.88 -38.82 56.14
N PRO A 302 0.25 -39.56 56.12
CA PRO A 302 0.73 -40.33 57.28
C PRO A 302 0.78 -39.50 58.58
N VAL A 303 0.66 -40.17 59.73
CA VAL A 303 0.61 -39.51 61.06
C VAL A 303 1.85 -38.65 61.31
N GLU A 304 3.02 -39.16 60.90
CA GLU A 304 4.31 -38.49 61.06
C GLU A 304 4.40 -37.20 60.24
N GLU A 305 3.78 -37.17 59.05
CA GLU A 305 3.70 -35.97 58.21
C GLU A 305 2.69 -34.97 58.77
N ARG A 306 1.55 -35.44 59.29
CA ARG A 306 0.54 -34.58 59.94
C ARG A 306 1.06 -33.84 61.17
N ALA A 307 2.07 -34.39 61.84
CA ALA A 307 2.71 -33.76 62.99
C ALA A 307 3.62 -32.57 62.62
N ARG A 308 3.83 -32.29 61.32
CA ARG A 308 4.70 -31.24 60.80
C ARG A 308 3.97 -30.40 59.73
N PRO A 309 3.08 -29.48 60.13
CA PRO A 309 2.26 -28.72 59.18
C PRO A 309 3.04 -27.64 58.43
N GLN A 310 4.28 -27.35 58.79
CA GLN A 310 5.08 -26.30 58.16
C GLN A 310 5.35 -26.63 56.69
N TRP A 311 5.23 -25.63 55.83
CA TRP A 311 5.60 -25.74 54.42
C TRP A 311 6.50 -24.59 53.99
N SER A 312 7.26 -24.82 52.93
CA SER A 312 8.05 -23.79 52.25
C SER A 312 8.05 -24.00 50.74
N VAL A 313 8.19 -22.90 50.02
CA VAL A 313 8.31 -22.84 48.56
C VAL A 313 9.40 -21.83 48.19
N THR A 314 10.26 -22.21 47.26
CA THR A 314 11.27 -21.33 46.66
C THR A 314 11.20 -21.46 45.14
N VAL A 315 11.12 -20.33 44.46
CA VAL A 315 11.24 -20.23 43.00
C VAL A 315 12.51 -19.46 42.68
N ALA A 316 13.37 -19.99 41.81
CA ALA A 316 14.65 -19.38 41.49
C ALA A 316 14.91 -19.30 39.99
N VAL A 317 15.45 -18.17 39.54
CA VAL A 317 15.77 -17.89 38.13
C VAL A 317 17.19 -17.32 38.05
N PRO A 318 18.04 -17.78 37.10
CA PRO A 318 19.35 -17.18 36.90
C PRO A 318 19.21 -15.79 36.28
N VAL A 319 20.11 -14.89 36.62
CA VAL A 319 20.07 -13.48 36.20
C VAL A 319 21.37 -13.14 35.49
N ASP A 320 21.29 -12.44 34.37
CA ASP A 320 22.46 -11.95 33.63
C ASP A 320 23.06 -10.66 34.25
N ASP A 321 24.14 -10.15 33.67
CA ASP A 321 24.81 -8.93 34.16
C ASP A 321 23.91 -7.67 34.06
N GLY A 322 22.92 -7.68 33.17
CA GLY A 322 21.95 -6.60 32.99
C GLY A 322 20.73 -6.71 33.90
N GLU A 323 20.74 -7.61 34.89
CA GLU A 323 19.61 -7.89 35.78
C GLU A 323 18.37 -8.48 35.08
N HIS A 324 18.56 -9.12 33.92
CA HIS A 324 17.48 -9.78 33.19
C HIS A 324 17.42 -11.27 33.54
N PRO A 325 16.23 -11.89 33.51
CA PRO A 325 16.10 -13.35 33.56
C PRO A 325 16.91 -14.02 32.44
N ALA A 326 17.79 -14.94 32.83
CA ALA A 326 18.55 -15.80 31.93
C ALA A 326 17.92 -17.20 31.83
N ARG A 327 18.35 -18.00 30.85
CA ARG A 327 17.91 -19.39 30.70
C ARG A 327 18.48 -20.29 31.80
N LEU A 328 17.70 -21.30 32.20
CA LEU A 328 18.15 -22.32 33.14
C LEU A 328 19.36 -23.11 32.59
N PRO A 329 20.38 -23.38 33.41
CA PRO A 329 21.54 -24.19 33.01
C PRO A 329 21.14 -25.60 32.57
N GLY A 330 21.86 -26.16 31.59
CA GLY A 330 21.68 -27.55 31.13
C GLY A 330 20.55 -27.76 30.11
N THR A 331 19.84 -26.72 29.68
CA THR A 331 18.72 -26.81 28.71
C THR A 331 19.14 -26.91 27.23
N GLN A 332 20.46 -26.98 26.93
CA GLN A 332 20.99 -27.21 25.58
C GLN A 332 21.90 -28.44 25.55
N GLY A 333 21.64 -29.37 24.62
CA GLY A 333 22.57 -30.45 24.27
C GLY A 333 22.58 -31.68 25.20
N THR A 334 21.52 -31.89 25.99
CA THR A 334 21.39 -33.11 26.80
C THR A 334 21.12 -34.33 25.91
N ALA A 335 21.82 -35.43 26.17
CA ALA A 335 21.56 -36.71 25.51
C ALA A 335 20.08 -37.13 25.72
N GLU A 336 19.48 -37.78 24.73
CA GLU A 336 18.08 -38.24 24.80
C GLU A 336 17.85 -39.08 26.07
N GLY A 337 16.98 -38.56 26.96
CA GLY A 337 16.52 -39.28 28.16
C GLY A 337 16.98 -38.73 29.51
N GLU A 338 18.03 -37.91 29.59
CA GLU A 338 18.47 -37.27 30.85
C GLU A 338 17.99 -35.82 30.95
N ARG A 339 17.19 -35.52 31.99
CA ARG A 339 16.68 -34.18 32.28
C ARG A 339 17.60 -33.47 33.28
N PRO A 340 18.00 -32.21 33.04
CA PRO A 340 18.84 -31.49 33.98
C PRO A 340 18.08 -31.23 35.29
N PRO A 341 18.75 -31.24 36.46
CA PRO A 341 18.10 -31.03 37.76
C PRO A 341 17.29 -29.73 37.85
N SER A 342 17.65 -28.71 37.08
CA SER A 342 16.92 -27.44 36.99
C SER A 342 15.52 -27.53 36.36
N THR A 343 15.15 -28.68 35.76
CA THR A 343 13.89 -28.88 34.99
C THR A 343 12.91 -29.85 35.65
N VAL A 344 13.10 -30.15 36.93
CA VAL A 344 12.17 -30.95 37.74
C VAL A 344 11.73 -30.18 38.98
N VAL A 345 10.60 -30.58 39.57
CA VAL A 345 10.18 -30.05 40.87
C VAL A 345 11.01 -30.70 41.98
N HIS A 346 11.42 -29.91 42.97
CA HIS A 346 12.27 -30.36 44.07
C HIS A 346 11.48 -30.48 45.38
N ALA A 347 11.61 -31.61 46.08
CA ALA A 347 10.82 -31.92 47.28
C ALA A 347 11.59 -32.51 48.49
N PRO A 348 12.64 -31.88 49.02
CA PRO A 348 13.44 -30.79 48.46
C PRO A 348 14.50 -31.32 47.49
N THR A 349 14.65 -32.64 47.33
CA THR A 349 15.52 -33.25 46.33
C THR A 349 14.86 -33.25 44.95
N PRO A 350 15.64 -33.38 43.86
CA PRO A 350 15.07 -33.60 42.53
C PRO A 350 14.07 -34.76 42.55
N THR A 351 12.89 -34.54 41.97
CA THR A 351 11.87 -35.58 41.74
C THR A 351 11.90 -36.00 40.26
N ASP A 352 11.14 -37.03 39.91
CA ASP A 352 10.88 -37.42 38.51
C ASP A 352 9.83 -36.52 37.83
N ASP A 353 9.20 -35.60 38.57
CA ASP A 353 8.16 -34.73 38.04
C ASP A 353 8.79 -33.52 37.36
N ALA A 354 8.90 -33.60 36.04
CA ALA A 354 9.42 -32.51 35.24
C ALA A 354 8.47 -31.32 35.21
N THR A 355 9.07 -30.15 35.01
CA THR A 355 8.36 -28.89 34.81
C THR A 355 8.91 -28.13 33.63
N ALA A 356 8.01 -27.62 32.79
CA ALA A 356 8.35 -26.70 31.71
C ALA A 356 8.38 -25.23 32.16
N LEU A 357 8.21 -24.96 33.47
CA LEU A 357 8.36 -23.62 34.01
C LEU A 357 9.80 -23.12 33.79
N PRO A 358 10.00 -21.87 33.35
CA PRO A 358 11.35 -21.31 33.13
C PRO A 358 12.01 -20.86 34.45
N ALA A 359 11.82 -21.62 35.54
CA ALA A 359 12.41 -21.39 36.86
C ALA A 359 12.60 -22.72 37.60
N LEU A 360 13.60 -22.77 38.49
CA LEU A 360 13.75 -23.85 39.44
C LEU A 360 12.65 -23.74 40.51
N VAL A 361 11.90 -24.82 40.73
CA VAL A 361 10.84 -24.88 41.75
C VAL A 361 11.21 -25.86 42.85
N VAL A 362 11.31 -25.37 44.07
CA VAL A 362 11.62 -26.15 45.28
C VAL A 362 10.48 -25.96 46.27
N GLY A 363 10.03 -27.05 46.90
CA GLY A 363 9.02 -26.94 47.95
C GLY A 363 8.95 -28.14 48.86
N THR A 364 8.14 -28.04 49.91
CA THR A 364 7.86 -29.15 50.83
C THR A 364 6.74 -30.06 50.30
N PHE A 365 6.77 -30.41 49.01
CA PHE A 365 5.75 -31.27 48.40
C PHE A 365 5.71 -32.66 49.04
N PRO A 366 4.51 -33.23 49.25
CA PRO A 366 4.38 -34.60 49.75
C PRO A 366 4.88 -35.58 48.68
N LEU A 367 5.66 -36.58 49.08
CA LEU A 367 6.19 -37.60 48.17
C LEU A 367 5.32 -38.87 48.23
N ASP A 368 5.29 -39.62 47.13
CA ASP A 368 4.67 -40.93 47.07
C ASP A 368 5.49 -41.99 47.84
N SER A 369 5.01 -43.24 47.88
CA SER A 369 5.71 -44.32 48.58
C SER A 369 7.09 -44.64 47.98
N THR A 370 7.30 -44.36 46.69
CA THR A 370 8.59 -44.57 46.00
C THR A 370 9.57 -43.42 46.24
N ARG A 371 9.07 -42.28 46.72
CA ARG A 371 9.79 -41.01 46.93
C ARG A 371 10.44 -40.42 45.71
N ARG A 372 9.92 -40.78 44.54
CA ARG A 372 10.38 -40.23 43.26
C ARG A 372 9.38 -39.24 42.70
N ARG A 373 8.11 -39.36 43.06
CA ARG A 373 7.06 -38.49 42.57
C ARG A 373 6.36 -37.79 43.71
N ILE A 374 5.80 -36.63 43.40
CA ILE A 374 4.95 -35.87 44.26
C ILE A 374 3.59 -36.57 44.32
N ALA A 375 3.13 -36.83 45.54
CA ALA A 375 1.82 -37.43 45.76
C ALA A 375 0.73 -36.42 45.40
N PRO A 376 -0.27 -36.79 44.58
CA PRO A 376 -1.41 -35.91 44.33
C PRO A 376 -2.26 -35.75 45.60
N GLY A 377 -2.96 -34.62 45.70
CA GLY A 377 -3.89 -34.36 46.79
C GLY A 377 -3.95 -32.88 47.20
N PRO A 378 -4.77 -32.54 48.21
CA PRO A 378 -5.05 -31.17 48.61
C PRO A 378 -3.80 -30.36 49.01
N LEU A 379 -2.84 -30.98 49.71
CA LEU A 379 -1.59 -30.33 50.05
C LEU A 379 -0.79 -29.93 48.80
N THR A 380 -0.73 -30.79 47.79
CA THR A 380 -0.01 -30.51 46.53
C THR A 380 -0.67 -29.38 45.77
N ASP A 381 -2.01 -29.35 45.70
CA ASP A 381 -2.75 -28.25 45.07
C ASP A 381 -2.53 -26.92 45.80
N HIS A 382 -2.53 -26.94 47.14
CA HIS A 382 -2.19 -25.77 47.95
C HIS A 382 -0.77 -25.28 47.68
N LEU A 383 0.22 -26.18 47.64
CA LEU A 383 1.60 -25.81 47.34
C LEU A 383 1.78 -25.33 45.90
N ALA A 384 1.05 -25.87 44.92
CA ALA A 384 1.05 -25.36 43.56
C ALA A 384 0.52 -23.91 43.49
N SER A 385 -0.53 -23.60 44.26
CA SER A 385 -1.02 -22.21 44.42
C SER A 385 0.05 -21.30 45.04
N GLN A 386 0.73 -21.76 46.09
CA GLN A 386 1.82 -21.02 46.75
C GLN A 386 3.03 -20.83 45.84
N VAL A 387 3.35 -21.80 44.97
CA VAL A 387 4.32 -21.64 43.88
C VAL A 387 3.86 -20.53 42.94
N GLY A 388 2.60 -20.52 42.52
CA GLY A 388 2.05 -19.48 41.64
C GLY A 388 2.25 -18.07 42.21
N GLU A 389 1.84 -17.85 43.46
CA GLU A 389 1.99 -16.55 44.14
C GLU A 389 3.46 -16.14 44.28
N THR A 390 4.33 -17.07 44.68
CA THR A 390 5.77 -16.83 44.86
C THR A 390 6.47 -16.55 43.54
N TYR A 391 6.08 -17.27 42.48
CA TYR A 391 6.54 -17.04 41.11
C TYR A 391 6.15 -15.65 40.61
N ALA A 392 4.90 -15.23 40.86
CA ALA A 392 4.43 -13.91 40.42
C ALA A 392 5.18 -12.76 41.13
N ARG A 393 5.50 -12.91 42.43
CA ARG A 393 6.37 -11.97 43.15
C ARG A 393 7.78 -11.91 42.53
N LEU A 394 8.35 -13.06 42.17
CA LEU A 394 9.64 -13.12 41.48
C LEU A 394 9.61 -12.34 40.15
N VAL A 395 8.58 -12.56 39.33
CA VAL A 395 8.42 -11.83 38.04
C VAL A 395 8.24 -10.34 38.26
N ALA A 396 7.49 -9.94 39.28
CA ALA A 396 7.27 -8.53 39.63
C ALA A 396 8.54 -7.80 40.09
N SER A 397 9.55 -8.54 40.56
CA SER A 397 10.85 -7.96 40.95
C SER A 397 11.68 -7.44 39.77
N PHE A 398 11.31 -7.79 38.52
CA PHE A 398 12.00 -7.32 37.32
C PHE A 398 11.37 -6.02 36.77
N SER A 399 12.22 -5.12 36.26
CA SER A 399 11.82 -3.84 35.67
C SER A 399 11.86 -3.84 34.14
N ALA A 400 12.49 -4.85 33.54
CA ALA A 400 12.69 -4.98 32.11
C ALA A 400 11.67 -5.93 31.46
N PRO A 401 11.32 -5.72 30.17
CA PRO A 401 10.37 -6.57 29.44
C PRO A 401 10.79 -8.05 29.32
N SER A 402 12.08 -8.36 29.50
CA SER A 402 12.60 -9.74 29.54
C SER A 402 11.95 -10.59 30.64
N ALA A 403 11.33 -9.97 31.65
CA ALA A 403 10.46 -10.63 32.63
C ALA A 403 9.33 -11.45 31.95
N LEU A 404 8.85 -11.03 30.79
CA LEU A 404 7.81 -11.74 30.05
C LEU A 404 8.28 -13.09 29.48
N ALA A 405 9.59 -13.34 29.41
CA ALA A 405 10.14 -14.66 29.08
C ALA A 405 9.85 -15.71 30.18
N LEU A 406 9.53 -15.26 31.39
CA LEU A 406 9.13 -16.13 32.50
C LEU A 406 7.65 -16.52 32.47
N VAL A 407 6.85 -15.96 31.54
CA VAL A 407 5.44 -16.33 31.40
C VAL A 407 5.35 -17.72 30.76
N PRO A 408 4.83 -18.73 31.47
CA PRO A 408 4.84 -20.09 30.97
C PRO A 408 3.89 -20.30 29.78
N GLY A 409 4.16 -21.36 29.01
CA GLY A 409 3.31 -21.79 27.91
C GLY A 409 1.94 -22.31 28.38
N PRO A 410 0.97 -22.49 27.45
CA PRO A 410 -0.39 -22.91 27.80
C PRO A 410 -0.50 -24.37 28.25
N VAL A 411 0.49 -25.20 27.95
CA VAL A 411 0.49 -26.65 28.18
C VAL A 411 1.64 -27.01 29.12
N GLY A 412 1.34 -27.81 30.16
CA GLY A 412 2.35 -28.45 31.00
C GLY A 412 2.63 -29.89 30.53
N GLU A 413 3.78 -30.44 30.91
CA GLU A 413 4.22 -31.79 30.49
C GLU A 413 3.55 -32.94 31.26
N SER A 414 2.97 -32.65 32.42
CA SER A 414 2.33 -33.60 33.32
C SER A 414 1.13 -32.96 34.04
N GLU A 415 0.36 -33.74 34.81
CA GLU A 415 -0.77 -33.22 35.59
C GLU A 415 -0.31 -32.19 36.65
N LEU A 416 0.78 -32.50 37.37
CA LEU A 416 1.38 -31.57 38.32
C LEU A 416 1.87 -30.30 37.61
N ASP A 417 2.60 -30.45 36.51
CA ASP A 417 3.13 -29.31 35.76
C ASP A 417 2.02 -28.43 35.18
N ALA A 418 0.92 -29.04 34.71
CA ALA A 418 -0.26 -28.31 34.27
C ALA A 418 -0.93 -27.54 35.43
N SER A 419 -0.94 -28.10 36.65
CA SER A 419 -1.42 -27.42 37.85
C SER A 419 -0.51 -26.24 38.23
N LEU A 420 0.81 -26.40 38.15
CA LEU A 420 1.79 -25.34 38.37
C LEU A 420 1.65 -24.22 37.33
N HIS A 421 1.58 -24.55 36.03
CA HIS A 421 1.37 -23.59 34.95
C HIS A 421 0.08 -22.78 35.14
N ARG A 422 -1.02 -23.45 35.55
CA ARG A 422 -2.30 -22.79 35.83
C ARG A 422 -2.18 -21.83 37.00
N SER A 423 -1.60 -22.28 38.11
CA SER A 423 -1.41 -21.49 39.33
C SER A 423 -0.52 -20.26 39.07
N VAL A 424 0.58 -20.44 38.34
CA VAL A 424 1.49 -19.35 37.94
C VAL A 424 0.78 -18.33 37.04
N ARG A 425 0.03 -18.78 36.03
CA ARG A 425 -0.71 -17.86 35.14
C ARG A 425 -1.80 -17.09 35.89
N GLU A 426 -2.55 -17.76 36.76
CA GLU A 426 -3.59 -17.11 37.56
C GLU A 426 -2.99 -16.05 38.49
N ALA A 427 -1.89 -16.36 39.17
CA ALA A 427 -1.18 -15.41 40.00
C ALA A 427 -0.61 -14.23 39.18
N LEU A 428 0.10 -14.51 38.08
CA LEU A 428 0.66 -13.47 37.19
C LEU A 428 -0.41 -12.53 36.63
N SER A 429 -1.60 -13.04 36.27
CA SER A 429 -2.70 -12.23 35.74
C SER A 429 -3.24 -11.17 36.71
N ARG A 430 -3.04 -11.39 38.02
CA ARG A 430 -3.50 -10.51 39.11
C ARG A 430 -2.39 -9.68 39.73
N THR A 431 -1.13 -9.98 39.43
CA THR A 431 0.03 -9.27 40.00
C THR A 431 0.37 -8.05 39.16
N PRO A 432 0.47 -6.84 39.74
CA PRO A 432 0.86 -5.64 39.00
C PRO A 432 2.36 -5.64 38.74
N PHE A 433 2.78 -5.99 37.52
CA PHE A 433 4.20 -5.97 37.15
C PHE A 433 4.49 -5.23 35.83
N VAL A 434 3.48 -4.98 34.99
CA VAL A 434 3.64 -4.34 33.68
C VAL A 434 3.65 -2.82 33.86
N PRO A 435 4.73 -2.08 33.55
CA PRO A 435 4.73 -0.62 33.67
C PRO A 435 3.69 0.04 32.74
N ALA A 436 2.92 1.00 33.26
CA ALA A 436 2.00 1.81 32.46
C ALA A 436 2.77 2.81 31.57
N ALA A 437 2.18 3.19 30.43
CA ALA A 437 2.75 4.16 29.50
C ALA A 437 2.89 5.57 30.08
N ARG A 438 2.04 5.95 31.05
CA ARG A 438 2.13 7.20 31.81
C ARG A 438 2.35 6.89 33.28
N ALA A 439 3.40 7.47 33.87
CA ALA A 439 3.53 7.52 35.33
C ALA A 439 2.37 8.37 35.88
N GLY A 440 1.56 7.82 36.78
CA GLY A 440 0.45 8.56 37.38
C GLY A 440 0.95 9.86 38.01
N GLU A 441 0.18 10.95 37.87
CA GLU A 441 0.48 12.19 38.57
C GLU A 441 0.45 11.97 40.08
N ALA A 442 1.52 12.40 40.75
CA ALA A 442 1.76 12.23 42.17
C ALA A 442 0.71 13.01 42.98
N GLY A 443 -0.36 12.32 43.36
CA GLY A 443 -1.41 12.80 44.24
C GLY A 443 -1.26 12.32 45.68
N SER A 444 -0.05 12.29 46.25
CA SER A 444 0.19 12.27 47.70
C SER A 444 1.69 12.42 47.98
N GLU A 445 2.06 13.40 48.79
CA GLU A 445 3.44 13.65 49.25
C GLU A 445 3.93 12.53 50.19
N THR A 446 4.23 11.35 49.65
CA THR A 446 5.18 10.41 50.25
C THR A 446 5.66 9.47 49.16
N GLU A 447 6.98 9.40 49.01
CA GLU A 447 7.75 8.52 48.12
C GLU A 447 7.76 8.85 46.62
N ILE A 448 8.98 8.95 46.09
CA ILE A 448 9.31 8.77 44.68
C ILE A 448 9.05 7.29 44.36
N VAL A 449 7.79 6.91 44.18
CA VAL A 449 7.41 5.53 43.85
C VAL A 449 7.55 5.32 42.35
N ALA A 450 8.26 4.26 41.97
CA ALA A 450 8.35 3.76 40.61
C ALA A 450 6.97 3.79 39.90
N GLY A 451 6.94 4.24 38.65
CA GLY A 451 5.71 4.47 37.89
C GLY A 451 4.67 3.35 38.02
N ARG A 452 3.38 3.72 37.99
CA ARG A 452 2.23 2.82 38.15
C ARG A 452 2.42 1.53 37.33
N ARG A 453 2.34 0.38 38.01
CA ARG A 453 2.33 -0.95 37.37
C ARG A 453 0.89 -1.44 37.23
N LEU A 454 0.58 -1.95 36.05
CA LEU A 454 -0.68 -2.56 35.66
C LEU A 454 -0.64 -4.06 35.93
N ARG A 455 -1.77 -4.60 36.33
CA ARG A 455 -2.02 -6.05 36.23
C ARG A 455 -2.19 -6.39 34.75
N PRO A 456 -1.75 -7.56 34.27
CA PRO A 456 -1.99 -7.95 32.87
C PRO A 456 -3.46 -7.88 32.44
N THR A 457 -4.40 -8.12 33.36
CA THR A 457 -5.85 -7.98 33.13
C THR A 457 -6.34 -6.53 32.99
N GLU A 458 -5.53 -5.55 33.40
CA GLU A 458 -5.77 -4.11 33.21
C GLU A 458 -5.07 -3.60 31.94
N VAL A 459 -4.27 -4.43 31.26
CA VAL A 459 -3.53 -4.03 30.07
C VAL A 459 -4.45 -4.02 28.86
N GLN A 460 -4.53 -2.87 28.20
CA GLN A 460 -5.20 -2.69 26.92
C GLN A 460 -4.13 -2.52 25.83
N LEU A 461 -4.10 -3.45 24.87
CA LEU A 461 -3.27 -3.38 23.68
C LEU A 461 -4.13 -2.86 22.52
N VAL A 462 -3.56 -2.03 21.66
CA VAL A 462 -4.23 -1.55 20.44
C VAL A 462 -3.52 -2.13 19.22
N ASP A 463 -4.26 -2.84 18.38
CA ASP A 463 -3.68 -3.46 17.19
C ASP A 463 -3.07 -2.40 16.27
N GLY A 464 -1.84 -2.59 15.80
CA GLY A 464 -1.14 -1.62 14.94
C GLY A 464 -0.37 -0.49 15.64
N LEU A 465 -0.52 -0.31 16.97
CA LEU A 465 0.30 0.65 17.74
C LEU A 465 1.68 0.11 18.17
N GLU A 466 2.02 -1.13 17.83
CA GLU A 466 3.28 -1.77 18.24
C GLU A 466 4.53 -1.04 17.73
N ARG A 467 4.39 -0.30 16.63
CA ARG A 467 5.45 0.48 15.97
C ARG A 467 5.42 1.96 16.33
N ALA A 468 4.45 2.40 17.11
CA ALA A 468 4.33 3.79 17.53
C ALA A 468 5.55 4.21 18.35
N ALA A 469 6.03 5.44 18.12
CA ALA A 469 7.23 5.97 18.78
C ALA A 469 7.02 6.22 20.29
N ASP A 470 5.82 6.61 20.71
CA ASP A 470 5.51 6.87 22.13
C ASP A 470 4.00 6.74 22.44
N PRO A 471 3.54 5.70 23.16
CA PRO A 471 2.13 5.53 23.54
C PRO A 471 1.70 6.44 24.72
N SER A 472 2.60 7.22 25.32
CA SER A 472 2.32 8.00 26.55
C SER A 472 1.25 9.08 26.34
N ALA A 473 1.17 9.68 25.15
CA ALA A 473 0.14 10.65 24.81
C ALA A 473 -1.26 10.00 24.77
N LEU A 474 -1.34 8.79 24.22
CA LEU A 474 -2.58 8.00 24.12
C LEU A 474 -3.03 7.45 25.47
N ALA A 475 -2.13 7.29 26.45
CA ALA A 475 -2.47 6.82 27.79
C ALA A 475 -3.42 7.75 28.57
N THR A 476 -3.57 9.00 28.12
CA THR A 476 -4.58 9.93 28.67
C THR A 476 -6.00 9.64 28.19
N VAL A 477 -6.13 8.96 27.04
CA VAL A 477 -7.41 8.62 26.42
C VAL A 477 -7.72 7.13 26.60
N VAL A 478 -6.69 6.27 26.55
CA VAL A 478 -6.80 4.80 26.68
C VAL A 478 -6.21 4.36 28.02
N PRO A 479 -7.06 4.07 29.01
CA PRO A 479 -6.61 3.52 30.28
C PRO A 479 -5.93 2.16 30.06
N GLY A 480 -4.85 1.88 30.78
CA GLY A 480 -4.23 0.55 30.75
C GLY A 480 -3.23 0.31 29.61
N LEU A 481 -2.83 1.34 28.87
CA LEU A 481 -1.73 1.20 27.90
C LEU A 481 -0.39 0.89 28.62
N PRO A 482 0.34 -0.16 28.19
CA PRO A 482 1.66 -0.47 28.74
C PRO A 482 2.75 0.43 28.14
N ALA A 483 3.86 0.61 28.84
CA ALA A 483 5.03 1.30 28.30
C ALA A 483 5.53 0.62 27.02
N ALA A 484 6.08 1.40 26.07
CA ALA A 484 6.41 0.93 24.72
C ALA A 484 7.22 -0.38 24.68
N GLY A 485 8.25 -0.52 25.52
CA GLY A 485 9.09 -1.74 25.56
C GLY A 485 8.37 -3.00 26.07
N TRP A 486 7.20 -2.85 26.71
CA TRP A 486 6.41 -3.95 27.28
C TRP A 486 5.30 -4.43 26.34
N TRP A 487 5.24 -3.92 25.11
CA TRP A 487 4.23 -4.26 24.11
C TRP A 487 4.44 -5.65 23.48
N GLN A 488 4.23 -6.70 24.26
CA GLN A 488 4.43 -8.10 23.84
C GLN A 488 3.09 -8.85 23.83
N ARG A 489 2.42 -8.84 22.67
CA ARG A 489 1.06 -9.38 22.47
C ARG A 489 0.90 -10.80 23.00
N GLY A 490 1.81 -11.72 22.65
CA GLY A 490 1.70 -13.13 23.00
C GLY A 490 1.63 -13.41 24.51
N PRO A 491 2.69 -13.06 25.28
CA PRO A 491 2.70 -13.24 26.74
C PRO A 491 1.58 -12.50 27.47
N LEU A 492 1.29 -11.25 27.10
CA LEU A 492 0.28 -10.44 27.80
C LEU A 492 -1.15 -10.93 27.56
N THR A 493 -1.49 -11.31 26.33
CA THR A 493 -2.82 -11.88 26.01
C THR A 493 -3.06 -13.19 26.76
N ARG A 494 -2.01 -14.03 26.92
CA ARG A 494 -2.10 -15.26 27.74
C ARG A 494 -2.40 -14.98 29.22
N LEU A 495 -2.07 -13.79 29.71
CA LEU A 495 -2.32 -13.33 31.08
C LEU A 495 -3.60 -12.49 31.21
N GLY A 496 -4.37 -12.31 30.13
CA GLY A 496 -5.67 -11.64 30.15
C GLY A 496 -5.69 -10.20 29.66
N ALA A 497 -4.64 -9.72 28.99
CA ALA A 497 -4.68 -8.41 28.33
C ALA A 497 -5.72 -8.39 27.19
N THR A 498 -6.45 -7.28 27.07
CA THR A 498 -7.46 -7.08 26.01
C THR A 498 -6.83 -6.42 24.78
N ILE A 499 -7.35 -6.74 23.59
CA ILE A 499 -6.91 -6.13 22.33
C ILE A 499 -8.09 -5.33 21.75
N THR A 500 -7.84 -4.07 21.41
CA THR A 500 -8.79 -3.15 20.76
C THR A 500 -8.29 -2.82 19.36
N ALA A 501 -9.18 -2.69 18.38
CA ALA A 501 -8.79 -2.29 17.04
C ALA A 501 -8.43 -0.80 17.02
N LEU A 502 -7.48 -0.41 16.18
CA LEU A 502 -7.10 1.01 16.02
C LEU A 502 -8.28 1.88 15.55
N ALA A 503 -9.17 1.33 14.72
CA ALA A 503 -10.38 2.03 14.27
C ALA A 503 -11.31 2.39 15.43
N ASP A 504 -11.55 1.44 16.37
CA ASP A 504 -12.39 1.69 17.55
C ASP A 504 -11.81 2.81 18.43
N LEU A 505 -10.48 2.86 18.57
CA LEU A 505 -9.80 3.94 19.28
C LEU A 505 -9.98 5.29 18.57
N ILE A 506 -9.93 5.32 17.24
CA ILE A 506 -10.13 6.55 16.47
C ILE A 506 -11.56 7.08 16.62
N ASP A 507 -12.54 6.18 16.62
CA ASP A 507 -13.94 6.53 16.88
C ASP A 507 -14.14 7.07 18.30
N GLU A 508 -13.46 6.49 19.30
CA GLU A 508 -13.46 7.00 20.67
C GLU A 508 -12.81 8.39 20.74
N LEU A 509 -11.66 8.58 20.09
CA LEU A 509 -10.96 9.87 19.99
C LEU A 509 -11.85 10.97 19.39
N ALA A 510 -12.73 10.63 18.44
CA ALA A 510 -13.67 11.59 17.85
C ALA A 510 -14.70 12.16 18.84
N THR A 511 -14.87 11.53 20.01
CA THR A 511 -15.77 11.99 21.09
C THR A 511 -15.08 12.85 22.15
N VAL A 512 -13.75 12.91 22.13
CA VAL A 512 -12.96 13.61 23.15
C VAL A 512 -12.78 15.08 22.77
N ASN A 513 -13.05 15.98 23.70
CA ASN A 513 -12.78 17.41 23.53
C ASN A 513 -11.37 17.73 24.06
N LEU A 514 -10.39 17.87 23.16
CA LEU A 514 -8.99 18.19 23.47
C LEU A 514 -8.57 19.50 22.80
N PRO A 515 -7.70 20.31 23.43
CA PRO A 515 -7.12 21.47 22.77
C PRO A 515 -6.18 21.04 21.63
N ALA A 516 -6.03 21.89 20.61
CA ALA A 516 -5.28 21.61 19.39
C ALA A 516 -3.84 21.12 19.64
N SER A 517 -3.14 21.68 20.65
CA SER A 517 -1.78 21.25 21.01
C SER A 517 -1.70 19.79 21.47
N ARG A 518 -2.74 19.26 22.11
CA ARG A 518 -2.80 17.86 22.56
C ARG A 518 -3.06 16.89 21.42
N TRP A 519 -3.78 17.33 20.37
CA TRP A 519 -3.93 16.54 19.14
C TRP A 519 -2.59 16.31 18.43
N ARG A 520 -1.69 17.29 18.44
CA ARG A 520 -0.33 17.12 17.90
C ARG A 520 0.44 15.99 18.59
N GLU A 521 0.32 15.86 19.91
CA GLU A 521 0.92 14.77 20.67
C GLU A 521 0.31 13.41 20.31
N ILE A 522 -1.02 13.36 20.10
CA ILE A 522 -1.72 12.17 19.63
C ILE A 522 -1.23 11.76 18.23
N TYR A 523 -1.04 12.70 17.31
CA TYR A 523 -0.50 12.40 15.98
C TYR A 523 0.94 11.90 16.02
N ALA A 524 1.76 12.42 16.94
CA ALA A 524 3.11 11.92 17.15
C ALA A 524 3.09 10.47 17.70
N ALA A 525 2.17 10.18 18.62
CA ALA A 525 1.97 8.84 19.17
C ALA A 525 1.38 7.83 18.16
N LEU A 526 0.69 8.30 17.12
CA LEU A 526 0.17 7.47 16.04
C LEU A 526 1.14 7.33 14.86
N ASP A 527 2.27 8.04 14.90
CA ASP A 527 3.23 8.00 13.81
C ASP A 527 3.90 6.61 13.72
N GLY A 528 3.78 5.97 12.55
CA GLY A 528 4.20 4.59 12.30
C GLY A 528 3.08 3.55 12.33
N ALA A 529 1.85 3.93 12.70
CA ALA A 529 0.67 3.08 12.57
C ALA A 529 0.19 2.96 11.11
N ASP A 530 -0.69 2.00 10.83
CA ASP A 530 -1.23 1.75 9.49
C ASP A 530 -2.03 2.96 8.97
N PRO A 531 -1.63 3.59 7.83
CA PRO A 531 -2.34 4.73 7.27
C PRO A 531 -3.81 4.45 6.92
N GLU A 532 -4.16 3.22 6.56
CA GLU A 532 -5.53 2.86 6.17
C GLU A 532 -6.49 2.94 7.37
N ALA A 533 -6.03 2.46 8.53
CA ALA A 533 -6.78 2.56 9.78
C ALA A 533 -6.95 4.02 10.25
N LEU A 534 -6.01 4.91 9.92
CA LEU A 534 -6.01 6.33 10.31
C LEU A 534 -6.89 7.24 9.41
N GLY A 535 -7.64 6.69 8.45
CA GLY A 535 -8.41 7.49 7.49
C GLY A 535 -9.46 8.42 8.12
N ALA A 536 -10.05 8.03 9.25
CA ALA A 536 -11.08 8.79 9.98
C ALA A 536 -10.51 9.66 11.12
N LEU A 537 -9.18 9.78 11.21
CA LEU A 537 -8.51 10.50 12.30
C LEU A 537 -9.07 11.93 12.46
N PRO A 538 -9.60 12.30 13.63
CA PRO A 538 -10.15 13.63 13.84
C PRO A 538 -9.08 14.70 13.69
N VAL A 539 -9.41 15.83 13.06
CA VAL A 539 -8.50 16.97 12.89
C VAL A 539 -9.13 18.25 13.43
N PRO A 540 -8.57 18.88 14.48
CA PRO A 540 -9.08 20.16 14.96
C PRO A 540 -8.80 21.23 13.91
N LEU A 541 -9.83 22.00 13.56
CA LEU A 541 -9.79 23.04 12.55
C LEU A 541 -9.55 24.41 13.21
N ALA A 542 -9.04 25.36 12.44
CA ALA A 542 -8.73 26.71 12.91
C ALA A 542 -9.98 27.48 13.40
N ASP A 543 -11.16 27.11 12.91
CA ASP A 543 -12.47 27.66 13.32
C ASP A 543 -13.06 27.01 14.58
N GLY A 544 -12.33 26.07 15.21
CA GLY A 544 -12.75 25.36 16.42
C GLY A 544 -13.63 24.13 16.17
N ARG A 545 -14.02 23.82 14.93
CA ARG A 545 -14.69 22.56 14.58
C ARG A 545 -13.69 21.39 14.59
N LEU A 546 -14.20 20.17 14.68
CA LEU A 546 -13.42 18.93 14.55
C LEU A 546 -13.78 18.25 13.23
N GLY A 547 -12.85 18.25 12.28
CA GLY A 547 -12.98 17.57 10.99
C GLY A 547 -12.87 16.05 11.14
N ARG A 548 -13.61 15.30 10.33
CA ARG A 548 -13.51 13.83 10.27
C ARG A 548 -12.54 13.44 9.16
N GLY A 549 -11.34 13.03 9.53
CA GLY A 549 -10.30 12.59 8.60
C GLY A 549 -9.40 13.73 8.09
N PRO A 550 -8.12 13.45 7.78
CA PRO A 550 -7.19 14.43 7.22
C PRO A 550 -7.41 14.77 5.74
N ARG A 551 -8.09 13.91 4.97
CA ARG A 551 -8.36 14.15 3.55
C ARG A 551 -9.34 15.30 3.36
N GLY A 552 -9.01 16.23 2.46
CA GLY A 552 -9.79 17.45 2.26
C GLY A 552 -9.63 18.46 3.41
N VAL A 553 -8.58 18.32 4.23
CA VAL A 553 -8.15 19.34 5.19
C VAL A 553 -6.93 20.06 4.62
N LEU A 554 -6.97 21.39 4.65
CA LEU A 554 -5.84 22.25 4.29
C LEU A 554 -4.93 22.48 5.50
N LEU A 555 -3.63 22.35 5.30
CA LEU A 555 -2.63 22.76 6.30
C LEU A 555 -2.32 24.26 6.11
N PRO A 556 -2.07 25.03 7.18
CA PRO A 556 -1.61 26.40 7.06
C PRO A 556 -0.42 26.52 6.09
N GLY A 557 -0.49 27.46 5.15
CA GLY A 557 0.42 27.55 4.01
C GLY A 557 0.69 29.00 3.58
N GLU A 558 0.69 29.23 2.28
CA GLU A 558 1.02 30.51 1.65
C GLU A 558 -0.19 31.47 1.59
N VAL A 559 -1.41 30.92 1.65
CA VAL A 559 -2.65 31.68 1.58
C VAL A 559 -3.01 32.27 2.95
N ASP A 560 -3.43 33.53 2.96
CA ASP A 560 -3.87 34.25 4.15
C ASP A 560 -5.07 33.56 4.82
N ALA A 561 -5.07 33.53 6.16
CA ALA A 561 -6.11 32.86 6.95
C ALA A 561 -7.50 33.52 6.78
N ASP A 562 -7.57 34.84 6.60
CA ASP A 562 -8.83 35.56 6.40
C ASP A 562 -9.45 35.19 5.03
N LEU A 563 -8.60 34.98 4.02
CA LEU A 563 -9.03 34.54 2.70
C LEU A 563 -9.56 33.09 2.73
N LEU A 564 -8.89 32.19 3.45
CA LEU A 564 -9.37 30.82 3.66
C LEU A 564 -10.68 30.77 4.45
N ALA A 565 -10.83 31.64 5.46
CA ALA A 565 -12.04 31.74 6.28
C ALA A 565 -13.25 32.20 5.46
N THR A 566 -13.03 33.04 4.44
CA THR A 566 -14.07 33.50 3.51
C THR A 566 -14.76 32.30 2.82
N PHE A 567 -14.02 31.26 2.46
CA PHE A 567 -14.61 30.06 1.83
C PHE A 567 -15.06 28.99 2.85
N GLN A 568 -14.97 29.26 4.16
CA GLN A 568 -15.29 28.32 5.24
C GLN A 568 -14.56 26.96 5.13
N LEU A 569 -13.35 26.99 4.59
CA LEU A 569 -12.56 25.78 4.30
C LEU A 569 -12.11 25.08 5.57
N ARG A 570 -11.87 23.77 5.43
CA ARG A 570 -11.38 22.94 6.54
C ARG A 570 -9.87 23.13 6.69
N VAL A 571 -9.46 24.19 7.38
CA VAL A 571 -8.04 24.46 7.67
C VAL A 571 -7.68 23.87 9.03
N ALA A 572 -6.62 23.07 9.10
CA ALA A 572 -6.12 22.50 10.36
C ALA A 572 -5.65 23.62 11.31
N ALA A 573 -5.98 23.50 12.61
CA ALA A 573 -5.51 24.41 13.63
C ALA A 573 -3.96 24.41 13.68
N PRO A 574 -3.29 25.57 13.65
CA PRO A 574 -1.83 25.66 13.57
C PRO A 574 -1.07 24.84 14.64
N GLU A 575 -1.60 24.80 15.87
CA GLU A 575 -0.99 24.09 16.99
C GLU A 575 -1.10 22.56 16.86
N ALA A 576 -2.04 22.06 16.06
CA ALA A 576 -2.26 20.64 15.82
C ALA A 576 -1.48 20.08 14.60
N VAL A 577 -0.89 20.94 13.76
CA VAL A 577 -0.23 20.53 12.52
C VAL A 577 0.89 19.53 12.82
N HIS A 578 0.87 18.38 12.13
CA HIS A 578 1.89 17.33 12.25
C HIS A 578 2.17 16.71 10.88
N PRO A 579 3.41 16.28 10.56
CA PRO A 579 3.75 15.65 9.27
C PRO A 579 2.89 14.43 8.90
N LEU A 580 2.33 13.74 9.90
CA LEU A 580 1.39 12.63 9.70
C LEU A 580 0.16 13.06 8.88
N LEU A 581 -0.39 14.25 9.12
CA LEU A 581 -1.58 14.74 8.41
C LEU A 581 -1.33 14.84 6.90
N ALA A 582 -0.15 15.33 6.49
CA ALA A 582 0.23 15.40 5.08
C ALA A 582 0.34 14.00 4.45
N ARG A 583 0.91 13.02 5.16
CA ARG A 583 0.97 11.62 4.69
C ARG A 583 -0.40 10.97 4.56
N LEU A 584 -1.38 11.42 5.35
CA LEU A 584 -2.77 10.93 5.32
C LEU A 584 -3.65 11.66 4.29
N GLY A 585 -3.11 12.65 3.57
CA GLY A 585 -3.78 13.34 2.46
C GLY A 585 -4.27 14.76 2.77
N ALA A 586 -3.83 15.37 3.87
CA ALA A 586 -3.96 16.82 4.04
C ALA A 586 -2.95 17.54 3.13
N VAL A 587 -3.32 18.69 2.57
CA VAL A 587 -2.48 19.43 1.61
C VAL A 587 -2.22 20.85 2.11
N PRO A 588 -1.02 21.43 1.89
CA PRO A 588 -0.79 22.83 2.21
C PRO A 588 -1.76 23.75 1.47
N ALA A 589 -2.25 24.79 2.14
CA ALA A 589 -3.04 25.85 1.54
C ALA A 589 -2.16 26.71 0.62
N THR A 590 -2.15 26.40 -0.67
CA THR A 590 -1.58 27.22 -1.74
C THR A 590 -2.73 27.76 -2.58
N PRO A 591 -2.55 28.84 -3.35
CA PRO A 591 -3.63 29.37 -4.19
C PRO A 591 -4.25 28.29 -5.10
N SER A 592 -3.41 27.39 -5.63
CA SER A 592 -3.85 26.28 -6.47
C SER A 592 -4.63 25.20 -5.71
N SER A 593 -4.21 24.81 -4.51
CA SER A 593 -4.94 23.79 -3.74
C SER A 593 -6.28 24.30 -3.21
N VAL A 594 -6.36 25.61 -2.94
CA VAL A 594 -7.61 26.29 -2.54
C VAL A 594 -8.59 26.35 -3.70
N LEU A 595 -8.17 26.84 -4.87
CA LEU A 595 -9.06 26.94 -6.05
C LEU A 595 -9.55 25.58 -6.56
N ARG A 596 -8.80 24.51 -6.30
CA ARG A 596 -9.21 23.12 -6.58
C ARG A 596 -10.11 22.49 -5.53
N ASP A 597 -10.30 23.13 -4.37
CA ASP A 597 -11.20 22.61 -3.35
C ASP A 597 -12.65 22.78 -3.84
N PRO A 598 -13.43 21.68 -3.96
CA PRO A 598 -14.81 21.75 -4.45
C PRO A 598 -15.71 22.68 -3.62
N SER A 599 -15.36 22.94 -2.36
CA SER A 599 -16.10 23.84 -1.48
C SER A 599 -16.02 25.29 -1.93
N VAL A 600 -14.94 25.70 -2.62
CA VAL A 600 -14.79 27.07 -3.15
C VAL A 600 -15.82 27.32 -4.23
N ARG A 601 -15.89 26.44 -5.24
CA ARG A 601 -16.90 26.53 -6.30
C ARG A 601 -18.32 26.43 -5.74
N ALA A 602 -18.58 25.47 -4.85
CA ALA A 602 -19.89 25.31 -4.25
C ALA A 602 -20.34 26.55 -3.44
N ALA A 603 -19.40 27.26 -2.80
CA ALA A 603 -19.71 28.50 -2.09
C ALA A 603 -20.13 29.62 -3.04
N ILE A 604 -19.55 29.68 -4.25
CA ILE A 604 -19.90 30.67 -5.28
C ILE A 604 -21.27 30.34 -5.89
N ASP A 605 -21.48 29.09 -6.31
CA ASP A 605 -22.71 28.64 -6.97
C ASP A 605 -23.97 28.81 -6.08
N THR A 606 -23.80 28.88 -4.76
CA THR A 606 -24.90 29.00 -3.79
C THR A 606 -25.02 30.38 -3.14
N ALA A 607 -24.14 31.31 -3.47
CA ALA A 607 -24.11 32.66 -2.91
C ALA A 607 -25.25 33.54 -3.48
N ASP A 608 -25.72 34.48 -2.67
CA ASP A 608 -26.47 35.63 -3.18
C ASP A 608 -25.51 36.67 -3.81
N ASP A 609 -26.02 37.64 -4.55
CA ASP A 609 -25.19 38.59 -5.32
C ASP A 609 -24.14 39.33 -4.45
N ASP A 610 -24.50 39.72 -3.23
CA ASP A 610 -23.57 40.41 -2.32
C ASP A 610 -22.43 39.50 -1.88
N ARG A 611 -22.75 38.24 -1.53
CA ARG A 611 -21.75 37.25 -1.15
C ARG A 611 -20.92 36.78 -2.35
N ALA A 612 -21.54 36.66 -3.53
CA ALA A 612 -20.88 36.27 -4.77
C ALA A 612 -19.79 37.28 -5.16
N ARG A 613 -20.06 38.59 -5.01
CA ARG A 613 -19.04 39.65 -5.21
C ARG A 613 -17.83 39.48 -4.29
N GLU A 614 -18.06 39.21 -3.01
CA GLU A 614 -16.98 39.01 -2.04
C GLU A 614 -16.16 37.76 -2.34
N LEU A 615 -16.83 36.66 -2.69
CA LEU A 615 -16.16 35.40 -3.06
C LEU A 615 -15.41 35.52 -4.39
N ALA A 616 -15.96 36.23 -5.38
CA ALA A 616 -15.32 36.48 -6.65
C ALA A 616 -14.06 37.33 -6.47
N ASP A 617 -14.11 38.37 -5.63
CA ASP A 617 -12.93 39.14 -5.27
C ASP A 617 -11.85 38.27 -4.62
N ALA A 618 -12.24 37.39 -3.70
CA ALA A 618 -11.34 36.45 -3.05
C ALA A 618 -10.72 35.45 -4.04
N VAL A 619 -11.48 34.95 -5.03
CA VAL A 619 -10.97 34.10 -6.12
C VAL A 619 -9.98 34.88 -6.98
N LEU A 620 -10.28 36.12 -7.36
CA LEU A 620 -9.37 36.95 -8.15
C LEU A 620 -8.04 37.20 -7.41
N GLN A 621 -8.07 37.39 -6.08
CA GLN A 621 -6.85 37.47 -5.27
C GLN A 621 -6.04 36.16 -5.28
N LEU A 622 -6.71 35.00 -5.23
CA LEU A 622 -6.05 33.69 -5.33
C LEU A 622 -5.44 33.46 -6.71
N VAL A 623 -6.15 33.83 -7.78
CA VAL A 623 -5.64 33.76 -9.16
C VAL A 623 -4.45 34.69 -9.33
N ALA A 624 -4.49 35.92 -8.78
CA ALA A 624 -3.37 36.85 -8.81
C ALA A 624 -2.13 36.35 -8.05
N ALA A 625 -2.32 35.56 -6.99
CA ALA A 625 -1.25 34.98 -6.19
C ALA A 625 -0.73 33.64 -6.74
N GLY A 626 -1.42 33.04 -7.73
CA GLY A 626 -1.06 31.78 -8.36
C GLY A 626 -0.89 31.91 -9.88
N ASP A 627 -0.70 30.77 -10.54
CA ASP A 627 -0.54 30.69 -12.00
C ASP A 627 -1.71 29.91 -12.66
N LEU A 628 -2.85 29.78 -11.98
CA LEU A 628 -4.02 29.06 -12.51
C LEU A 628 -4.83 29.95 -13.45
N THR A 629 -5.27 29.35 -14.55
CA THR A 629 -6.14 29.99 -15.54
C THR A 629 -7.44 29.20 -15.74
N ALA A 630 -8.41 29.78 -16.45
CA ALA A 630 -9.62 29.09 -16.87
C ALA A 630 -9.35 27.86 -17.76
N ALA A 631 -8.17 27.76 -18.38
CA ALA A 631 -7.76 26.55 -19.08
C ALA A 631 -7.42 25.39 -18.12
N ASP A 632 -6.89 25.70 -16.92
CA ASP A 632 -6.59 24.73 -15.88
C ASP A 632 -7.84 24.35 -15.08
N GLU A 633 -8.68 25.35 -14.77
CA GLU A 633 -9.91 25.22 -13.97
C GLU A 633 -11.07 25.94 -14.68
N PRO A 634 -11.81 25.24 -15.57
CA PRO A 634 -12.84 25.85 -16.43
C PRO A 634 -13.94 26.63 -15.72
N TRP A 635 -14.24 26.30 -14.47
CA TRP A 635 -15.25 27.02 -13.68
C TRP A 635 -14.86 28.48 -13.37
N LEU A 636 -13.58 28.85 -13.49
CA LEU A 636 -13.15 30.25 -13.35
C LEU A 636 -13.77 31.15 -14.42
N ALA A 637 -14.09 30.61 -15.60
CA ALA A 637 -14.79 31.31 -16.68
C ALA A 637 -16.21 31.76 -16.28
N GLU A 638 -16.83 31.02 -15.35
CA GLU A 638 -18.17 31.26 -14.82
C GLU A 638 -18.18 32.17 -13.59
N LEU A 639 -17.02 32.70 -13.19
CA LEU A 639 -16.91 33.52 -12.00
C LEU A 639 -17.81 34.77 -12.14
N PRO A 640 -18.73 35.05 -11.20
CA PRO A 640 -19.61 36.21 -11.30
C PRO A 640 -18.82 37.49 -10.99
N VAL A 641 -18.52 38.26 -12.02
CA VAL A 641 -17.79 39.53 -11.95
C VAL A 641 -18.74 40.67 -12.33
N PRO A 642 -18.71 41.83 -11.65
CA PRO A 642 -19.56 42.94 -12.03
C PRO A 642 -19.14 43.55 -13.38
N ASP A 643 -20.12 43.77 -14.25
CA ASP A 643 -20.00 44.62 -15.42
C ASP A 643 -19.92 46.11 -15.02
N ALA A 644 -19.71 47.01 -15.98
CA ALA A 644 -19.67 48.45 -15.71
C ALA A 644 -21.03 49.05 -15.30
N THR A 645 -22.12 48.27 -15.33
CA THR A 645 -23.44 48.62 -14.75
C THR A 645 -23.61 48.14 -13.30
N GLN A 646 -22.62 47.42 -12.75
CA GLN A 646 -22.61 46.74 -11.44
C GLN A 646 -23.47 45.47 -11.35
N THR A 647 -23.92 44.95 -12.49
CA THR A 647 -24.63 43.67 -12.63
C THR A 647 -23.61 42.54 -12.72
N LEU A 648 -23.85 41.44 -12.00
CA LEU A 648 -22.97 40.28 -12.05
C LEU A 648 -23.19 39.50 -13.35
N ALA A 649 -22.09 39.22 -14.07
CA ALA A 649 -22.07 38.36 -15.24
C ALA A 649 -20.89 37.38 -15.15
N PRO A 650 -20.96 36.22 -15.82
CA PRO A 650 -19.81 35.32 -15.96
C PRO A 650 -18.60 36.04 -16.54
N ALA A 651 -17.42 35.79 -15.98
CA ALA A 651 -16.18 36.42 -16.43
C ALA A 651 -15.93 36.23 -17.94
N ALA A 652 -16.25 35.07 -18.49
CA ALA A 652 -16.11 34.75 -19.92
C ALA A 652 -17.07 35.50 -20.86
N GLU A 653 -18.15 36.08 -20.34
CA GLU A 653 -19.08 36.90 -21.11
C GLU A 653 -18.65 38.38 -21.16
N LEU A 654 -17.73 38.78 -20.29
CA LEU A 654 -17.25 40.16 -20.19
C LEU A 654 -16.00 40.41 -21.03
N LEU A 655 -15.92 41.64 -21.54
CA LEU A 655 -14.79 42.19 -22.27
C LEU A 655 -13.98 43.13 -21.37
N LEU A 656 -12.67 43.18 -21.57
CA LEU A 656 -11.87 44.23 -20.97
C LEU A 656 -12.27 45.61 -21.55
N PRO A 657 -12.38 46.65 -20.71
CA PRO A 657 -12.55 48.02 -21.18
C PRO A 657 -11.48 48.38 -22.21
N GLU A 658 -11.89 49.18 -23.20
CA GLU A 658 -11.03 49.62 -24.31
C GLU A 658 -10.50 48.51 -25.23
N SER A 659 -11.03 47.28 -25.13
CA SER A 659 -10.66 46.23 -26.08
C SER A 659 -11.07 46.61 -27.51
N PRO A 660 -10.28 46.24 -28.54
CA PRO A 660 -10.62 46.54 -29.93
C PRO A 660 -11.97 45.96 -30.38
N LEU A 661 -12.41 44.86 -29.74
CA LEU A 661 -13.69 44.20 -30.02
C LEU A 661 -14.88 45.07 -29.60
N VAL A 662 -14.85 45.72 -28.44
CA VAL A 662 -15.95 46.59 -27.98
C VAL A 662 -16.28 47.67 -29.01
N ALA A 663 -15.29 48.17 -29.74
CA ALA A 663 -15.49 49.22 -30.75
C ALA A 663 -16.16 48.73 -32.06
N VAL A 664 -16.31 47.42 -32.27
CA VAL A 664 -16.96 46.86 -33.47
C VAL A 664 -18.33 46.25 -33.19
N LEU A 665 -18.69 46.02 -31.93
CA LEU A 665 -19.98 45.46 -31.55
C LEU A 665 -21.08 46.53 -31.53
N ASP A 666 -22.30 46.15 -31.91
CA ASP A 666 -23.54 46.93 -31.81
C ASP A 666 -24.24 46.64 -30.46
N VAL A 667 -23.54 46.95 -29.37
CA VAL A 667 -24.00 46.72 -27.99
C VAL A 667 -23.75 47.96 -27.13
N GLU A 668 -24.43 48.06 -25.99
CA GLU A 668 -24.10 49.07 -24.97
C GLU A 668 -22.81 48.64 -24.24
N PRO A 669 -21.68 49.35 -24.39
CA PRO A 669 -20.39 48.90 -23.85
C PRO A 669 -20.39 48.66 -22.35
N ALA A 670 -21.23 49.37 -21.60
CA ALA A 670 -21.30 49.22 -20.15
C ALA A 670 -21.81 47.85 -19.69
N GLU A 671 -22.68 47.20 -20.47
CA GLU A 671 -23.27 45.88 -20.15
C GLU A 671 -22.34 44.71 -20.49
N TYR A 672 -21.37 44.93 -21.37
CA TYR A 672 -20.46 43.89 -21.88
C TYR A 672 -19.02 44.05 -21.43
N THR A 673 -18.70 45.10 -20.67
CA THR A 673 -17.35 45.31 -20.15
C THR A 673 -17.30 45.12 -18.65
N VAL A 674 -16.22 44.51 -18.16
CA VAL A 674 -15.97 44.40 -16.73
C VAL A 674 -15.81 45.79 -16.10
N ASP A 675 -16.32 45.94 -14.89
CA ASP A 675 -16.24 47.18 -14.13
C ASP A 675 -14.79 47.68 -13.99
N ALA A 676 -14.59 48.98 -14.22
CA ALA A 676 -13.27 49.59 -14.21
C ALA A 676 -12.58 49.50 -12.84
N ASP A 677 -13.32 49.49 -11.73
CA ASP A 677 -12.74 49.34 -10.39
C ASP A 677 -12.25 47.92 -10.13
N VAL A 678 -12.84 46.90 -10.75
CA VAL A 678 -12.31 45.53 -10.72
C VAL A 678 -10.99 45.46 -11.49
N VAL A 679 -10.92 46.05 -12.68
CA VAL A 679 -9.68 46.13 -13.48
C VAL A 679 -8.58 46.86 -12.72
N ASN A 680 -8.89 47.96 -12.05
CA ASN A 680 -7.93 48.74 -11.27
C ASN A 680 -7.39 47.97 -10.06
N ARG A 681 -8.20 47.10 -9.44
CA ARG A 681 -7.81 46.34 -8.24
C ARG A 681 -6.99 45.09 -8.56
N HIS A 682 -7.40 44.32 -9.58
CA HIS A 682 -6.81 43.01 -9.88
C HIS A 682 -5.90 43.01 -11.11
N GLY A 683 -6.03 43.99 -12.00
CA GLY A 683 -5.26 44.09 -13.23
C GLY A 683 -5.84 43.24 -14.37
N ARG A 684 -5.43 43.58 -15.60
CA ARG A 684 -5.93 42.96 -16.84
C ARG A 684 -5.52 41.49 -16.97
N GLU A 685 -4.31 41.13 -16.55
CA GLU A 685 -3.80 39.75 -16.65
C GLU A 685 -4.60 38.76 -15.80
N VAL A 686 -4.98 39.14 -14.57
CA VAL A 686 -5.79 38.29 -13.67
C VAL A 686 -7.19 38.09 -14.23
N LEU A 687 -7.79 39.15 -14.79
CA LEU A 687 -9.11 39.08 -15.41
C LEU A 687 -9.09 38.19 -16.66
N ARG A 688 -8.03 38.26 -17.47
CA ARG A 688 -7.81 37.32 -18.58
C ARG A 688 -7.63 35.88 -18.09
N ALA A 689 -6.93 35.69 -16.98
CA ALA A 689 -6.74 34.35 -16.41
C ALA A 689 -8.06 33.70 -15.98
N VAL A 690 -9.06 34.48 -15.54
CA VAL A 690 -10.42 33.97 -15.28
C VAL A 690 -11.36 34.00 -16.49
N GLY A 691 -10.87 34.34 -17.68
CA GLY A 691 -11.64 34.25 -18.92
C GLY A 691 -12.20 35.56 -19.47
N VAL A 692 -11.98 36.71 -18.82
CA VAL A 692 -12.40 38.02 -19.39
C VAL A 692 -11.68 38.27 -20.71
N ARG A 693 -12.45 38.58 -21.75
CA ARG A 693 -12.02 38.58 -23.15
C ARG A 693 -11.44 39.91 -23.61
N GLU A 694 -10.53 39.85 -24.58
CA GLU A 694 -10.11 41.02 -25.38
C GLU A 694 -10.49 40.89 -26.87
N SER A 695 -10.95 39.71 -27.26
CA SER A 695 -11.29 39.31 -28.63
C SER A 695 -12.53 38.39 -28.63
N PHE A 696 -12.91 37.91 -29.81
CA PHE A 696 -14.06 37.03 -29.97
C PHE A 696 -13.85 35.71 -29.22
N ALA A 697 -14.92 35.18 -28.62
CA ALA A 697 -14.87 33.85 -27.99
C ALA A 697 -14.88 32.77 -29.06
N VAL A 698 -14.04 31.75 -28.85
CA VAL A 698 -13.95 30.59 -29.72
C VAL A 698 -14.46 29.37 -28.95
N VAL A 699 -15.54 28.78 -29.44
CA VAL A 699 -16.01 27.47 -28.99
C VAL A 699 -15.14 26.42 -29.66
N GLN A 700 -14.57 25.52 -28.86
CA GLN A 700 -13.83 24.36 -29.35
C GLN A 700 -14.27 23.11 -28.60
N GLU A 701 -14.78 22.13 -29.33
CA GLU A 701 -15.16 20.83 -28.78
C GLU A 701 -14.64 19.71 -29.69
N ASN A 702 -14.37 18.54 -29.11
CA ASN A 702 -13.90 17.37 -29.86
C ASN A 702 -15.00 16.30 -29.88
N ASP A 703 -15.01 15.50 -30.94
CA ASP A 703 -15.94 14.37 -31.10
C ASP A 703 -17.42 14.78 -30.98
N VAL A 704 -17.79 15.82 -31.73
CA VAL A 704 -19.14 16.42 -31.71
C VAL A 704 -20.05 15.72 -32.72
N PRO A 705 -21.22 15.17 -32.33
CA PRO A 705 -22.20 14.65 -33.28
C PRO A 705 -22.84 15.80 -34.08
N LEU A 706 -22.84 15.69 -35.40
CA LEU A 706 -23.50 16.63 -36.31
C LEU A 706 -24.96 16.18 -36.51
N ASP A 707 -25.85 16.68 -35.67
CA ASP A 707 -27.29 16.45 -35.75
C ASP A 707 -28.11 17.68 -35.32
N GLN A 708 -29.44 17.56 -35.35
CA GLN A 708 -30.36 18.65 -34.98
C GLN A 708 -30.39 18.96 -33.47
N GLU A 709 -29.76 18.14 -32.62
CA GLU A 709 -29.65 18.38 -31.18
C GLU A 709 -28.40 19.20 -30.83
N LEU A 710 -27.49 19.42 -31.80
CA LEU A 710 -26.32 20.27 -31.64
C LEU A 710 -26.71 21.70 -31.25
N TRP A 711 -26.22 22.17 -30.10
CA TRP A 711 -26.51 23.51 -29.60
C TRP A 711 -25.35 24.10 -28.79
N HIS A 712 -24.64 25.05 -29.38
CA HIS A 712 -23.58 25.84 -28.75
C HIS A 712 -23.97 27.30 -28.51
N ASP A 713 -25.26 27.63 -28.72
CA ASP A 713 -25.76 29.01 -28.62
C ASP A 713 -25.08 29.95 -29.64
N LEU A 714 -24.99 29.47 -30.89
CA LEU A 714 -24.43 30.19 -32.03
C LEU A 714 -25.54 30.63 -33.00
N ASP A 715 -25.46 31.84 -33.55
CA ASP A 715 -26.49 32.38 -34.45
C ASP A 715 -26.65 31.60 -35.77
N GLY A 716 -27.79 30.94 -35.98
CA GLY A 716 -28.06 30.18 -37.21
C GLY A 716 -27.33 28.84 -37.30
N GLU A 717 -26.89 28.28 -36.17
CA GLU A 717 -26.29 26.94 -36.07
C GLU A 717 -27.17 25.85 -36.68
N ASP A 718 -28.47 25.88 -36.41
CA ASP A 718 -29.47 24.96 -36.96
C ASP A 718 -29.44 24.93 -38.50
N THR A 719 -29.39 26.10 -39.11
CA THR A 719 -29.39 26.30 -40.56
C THR A 719 -28.07 25.81 -41.17
N TRP A 720 -26.95 25.98 -40.45
CA TRP A 720 -25.66 25.45 -40.85
C TRP A 720 -25.61 23.93 -40.79
N VAL A 721 -26.14 23.33 -39.71
CA VAL A 721 -26.26 21.87 -39.56
C VAL A 721 -27.07 21.29 -40.71
N GLU A 722 -28.26 21.85 -40.98
CA GLU A 722 -29.10 21.41 -42.09
C GLU A 722 -28.41 21.51 -43.46
N ALA A 723 -27.67 22.61 -43.69
CA ALA A 723 -26.94 22.80 -44.93
C ALA A 723 -25.79 21.79 -45.07
N THR A 724 -25.05 21.54 -43.99
CA THR A 724 -23.91 20.62 -44.00
C THR A 724 -24.36 19.17 -44.15
N LEU A 725 -25.44 18.75 -43.47
CA LEU A 725 -25.99 17.39 -43.59
C LEU A 725 -26.51 17.10 -44.99
N ARG A 726 -27.04 18.10 -45.72
CA ARG A 726 -27.49 17.93 -47.11
C ARG A 726 -26.36 17.51 -48.06
N ASP A 727 -25.14 17.96 -47.77
CA ASP A 727 -23.97 17.69 -48.61
C ASP A 727 -23.25 16.38 -48.23
N LEU A 728 -23.71 15.68 -47.19
CA LEU A 728 -23.18 14.42 -46.71
C LEU A 728 -24.07 13.24 -47.14
N PRO A 729 -23.53 12.01 -47.22
CA PRO A 729 -24.34 10.81 -47.46
C PRO A 729 -25.41 10.64 -46.38
N ASP A 730 -26.63 10.25 -46.80
CA ASP A 730 -27.72 9.89 -45.89
C ASP A 730 -27.38 8.56 -45.18
N ASP A 731 -27.33 8.59 -43.85
CA ASP A 731 -26.85 7.50 -43.00
C ASP A 731 -27.73 7.35 -41.74
N ASP A 732 -27.78 6.16 -41.15
CA ASP A 732 -28.62 5.84 -39.98
C ASP A 732 -28.10 6.48 -38.67
N LEU A 733 -26.82 6.89 -38.64
CA LEU A 733 -26.16 7.53 -37.50
C LEU A 733 -25.66 8.93 -37.90
N PRO A 734 -25.73 9.93 -36.99
CA PRO A 734 -25.24 11.26 -37.28
C PRO A 734 -23.71 11.26 -37.48
N PRO A 735 -23.19 11.98 -38.49
CA PRO A 735 -21.74 12.12 -38.69
C PRO A 735 -21.05 12.76 -37.48
N LEU A 736 -19.79 12.40 -37.22
CA LEU A 736 -19.01 12.96 -36.12
C LEU A 736 -18.04 14.03 -36.63
N ILE A 737 -17.93 15.17 -35.94
CA ILE A 737 -16.91 16.19 -36.15
C ILE A 737 -15.78 15.97 -35.13
N PRO A 738 -14.59 15.51 -35.55
CA PRO A 738 -13.50 15.23 -34.60
C PRO A 738 -13.02 16.47 -33.84
N THR A 739 -13.08 17.64 -34.49
CA THR A 739 -12.74 18.92 -33.87
C THR A 739 -13.66 19.99 -34.44
N PHE A 740 -14.62 20.44 -33.63
CA PHE A 740 -15.49 21.56 -33.91
C PHE A 740 -14.86 22.86 -33.40
N ARG A 741 -14.87 23.90 -34.23
CA ARG A 741 -14.38 25.25 -33.89
C ARG A 741 -15.35 26.29 -34.45
N ALA A 742 -15.85 27.18 -33.60
CA ALA A 742 -16.76 28.23 -33.99
C ALA A 742 -16.52 29.52 -33.22
N ILE A 743 -16.80 30.67 -33.84
CA ILE A 743 -16.69 31.99 -33.23
C ILE A 743 -18.07 32.44 -32.76
N ARG A 744 -18.19 32.85 -31.49
CA ARG A 744 -19.43 33.40 -30.91
C ARG A 744 -19.61 34.87 -31.23
N ASP A 745 -20.84 35.36 -31.05
CA ASP A 745 -21.20 36.79 -31.02
C ASP A 745 -20.91 37.54 -32.33
N LEU A 746 -20.86 36.82 -33.47
CA LEU A 746 -20.66 37.44 -34.78
C LEU A 746 -21.86 38.31 -35.21
N ASP A 747 -23.05 37.95 -34.76
CA ASP A 747 -24.32 38.66 -34.94
C ASP A 747 -24.35 40.01 -34.20
N LEU A 748 -23.54 40.17 -33.15
CA LEU A 748 -23.39 41.41 -32.41
C LEU A 748 -22.48 42.43 -33.13
N VAL A 749 -21.87 42.11 -34.27
CA VAL A 749 -20.99 43.05 -35.00
C VAL A 749 -21.81 44.10 -35.74
N HIS A 750 -21.48 45.38 -35.53
CA HIS A 750 -22.11 46.49 -36.25
C HIS A 750 -21.82 46.41 -37.76
N ASP A 751 -22.87 46.53 -38.60
CA ASP A 751 -22.79 46.39 -40.07
C ASP A 751 -21.70 47.24 -40.74
N GLY A 752 -21.44 48.44 -40.20
CA GLY A 752 -20.41 49.36 -40.70
C GLY A 752 -18.96 49.00 -40.31
N SER A 753 -18.77 47.97 -39.48
CA SER A 753 -17.49 47.65 -38.81
C SER A 753 -16.88 46.33 -39.26
N TRP A 754 -17.49 45.61 -40.20
CA TRP A 754 -17.05 44.30 -40.67
C TRP A 754 -15.59 44.28 -41.16
N ALA A 755 -15.11 45.31 -41.85
CA ALA A 755 -13.70 45.37 -42.27
C ALA A 755 -12.73 45.29 -41.07
N ARG A 756 -13.03 46.01 -39.99
CA ARG A 756 -12.24 45.99 -38.75
C ARG A 756 -12.42 44.69 -37.99
N ALA A 757 -13.64 44.17 -37.90
CA ALA A 757 -13.93 42.89 -37.25
C ALA A 757 -13.20 41.72 -37.93
N LEU A 758 -13.21 41.66 -39.26
CA LEU A 758 -12.46 40.68 -40.05
C LEU A 758 -10.95 40.80 -39.83
N GLY A 759 -10.43 42.02 -39.66
CA GLY A 759 -9.01 42.21 -39.31
C GLY A 759 -8.64 41.71 -37.91
N LEU A 760 -9.55 41.86 -36.94
CA LEU A 760 -9.40 41.27 -35.60
C LEU A 760 -9.38 39.74 -35.68
N LEU A 761 -10.36 39.15 -36.37
CA LEU A 761 -10.45 37.70 -36.57
C LEU A 761 -9.25 37.12 -37.33
N ALA A 762 -8.70 37.85 -38.30
CA ALA A 762 -7.54 37.42 -39.06
C ALA A 762 -6.24 37.45 -38.25
N SER A 763 -6.13 38.38 -37.30
CA SER A 763 -4.97 38.57 -36.42
C SER A 763 -5.00 37.69 -35.18
N ASP A 764 -6.17 37.22 -34.78
CA ASP A 764 -6.37 36.41 -33.59
C ASP A 764 -5.96 34.94 -33.86
N PRO A 765 -4.95 34.40 -33.15
CA PRO A 765 -4.49 33.03 -33.36
C PRO A 765 -5.51 31.95 -32.96
N GLU A 766 -6.48 32.26 -32.10
CA GLU A 766 -7.52 31.32 -31.67
C GLU A 766 -8.72 31.34 -32.61
N ALA A 767 -9.14 32.53 -33.06
CA ALA A 767 -10.30 32.69 -33.94
C ALA A 767 -9.99 32.33 -35.40
N ARG A 768 -8.79 32.64 -35.89
CA ARG A 768 -8.38 32.39 -37.28
C ARG A 768 -8.53 30.93 -37.72
N PRO A 769 -8.12 29.91 -36.92
CA PRO A 769 -8.34 28.51 -37.24
C PRO A 769 -9.80 28.14 -37.52
N ALA A 770 -10.76 28.73 -36.79
CA ALA A 770 -12.19 28.45 -36.96
C ALA A 770 -12.74 28.89 -38.33
N ILE A 771 -11.98 29.68 -39.09
CA ILE A 771 -12.33 30.15 -40.44
C ILE A 771 -11.48 29.45 -41.50
N VAL A 772 -10.17 29.30 -41.25
CA VAL A 772 -9.20 28.90 -42.27
C VAL A 772 -8.93 27.39 -42.30
N GLU A 773 -8.99 26.72 -41.14
CA GLU A 773 -8.70 25.29 -41.11
C GLU A 773 -9.86 24.47 -41.70
N PRO A 774 -9.56 23.45 -42.51
CA PRO A 774 -10.61 22.59 -43.08
C PRO A 774 -11.29 21.78 -41.98
N MET A 775 -12.62 21.81 -41.96
CA MET A 775 -13.44 20.96 -41.11
C MET A 775 -13.79 19.65 -41.82
N PHE A 776 -13.89 18.56 -41.06
CA PHE A 776 -14.28 17.26 -41.60
C PHE A 776 -15.39 16.64 -40.76
N ALA A 777 -16.37 16.03 -41.43
CA ALA A 777 -17.35 15.15 -40.84
C ALA A 777 -16.99 13.69 -41.14
N VAL A 778 -17.14 12.80 -40.16
CA VAL A 778 -16.86 11.37 -40.27
C VAL A 778 -18.18 10.61 -40.23
N THR A 779 -18.52 9.93 -41.32
CA THR A 779 -19.73 9.10 -41.45
C THR A 779 -19.56 7.75 -40.74
N SER A 780 -20.62 6.95 -40.59
CA SER A 780 -20.59 5.70 -39.81
C SER A 780 -19.64 4.64 -40.38
N ASP A 781 -19.33 4.73 -41.67
CA ASP A 781 -18.35 3.91 -42.39
C ASP A 781 -16.88 4.32 -42.13
N GLY A 782 -16.66 5.39 -41.37
CA GLY A 782 -15.34 5.94 -41.02
C GLY A 782 -14.71 6.79 -42.12
N VAL A 783 -15.43 7.11 -43.19
CA VAL A 783 -14.96 7.97 -44.27
C VAL A 783 -15.00 9.44 -43.82
N ARG A 784 -13.94 10.19 -44.16
CA ARG A 784 -13.84 11.63 -43.87
C ARG A 784 -14.36 12.42 -45.06
N HIS A 785 -15.42 13.18 -44.83
CA HIS A 785 -15.98 14.14 -45.78
C HIS A 785 -15.55 15.55 -45.37
N ALA A 786 -15.05 16.34 -46.33
CA ALA A 786 -14.78 17.75 -46.08
C ALA A 786 -16.12 18.48 -45.92
N ALA A 787 -16.21 19.35 -44.92
CA ALA A 787 -17.40 20.11 -44.61
C ALA A 787 -17.01 21.58 -44.38
N GLU A 788 -17.95 22.49 -44.59
CA GLU A 788 -17.69 23.91 -44.43
C GLU A 788 -17.66 24.31 -42.94
N PRO A 789 -16.59 24.98 -42.44
CA PRO A 789 -16.57 25.49 -41.08
C PRO A 789 -17.70 26.48 -40.82
N TYR A 790 -18.37 26.37 -39.66
CA TYR A 790 -19.49 27.23 -39.27
C TYR A 790 -19.18 28.72 -39.43
N SER A 791 -18.06 29.19 -38.88
CA SER A 791 -17.74 30.63 -38.88
C SER A 791 -17.51 31.18 -40.30
N ALA A 792 -16.90 30.38 -41.20
CA ALA A 792 -16.70 30.77 -42.59
C ALA A 792 -18.03 30.82 -43.36
N TRP A 793 -18.90 29.83 -43.14
CA TRP A 793 -20.26 29.80 -43.67
C TRP A 793 -21.07 31.03 -43.24
N TRP A 794 -21.06 31.33 -41.92
CA TRP A 794 -21.81 32.43 -41.33
C TRP A 794 -21.32 33.77 -41.87
N LEU A 795 -20.01 34.03 -41.81
CA LEU A 795 -19.42 35.29 -42.28
C LEU A 795 -19.70 35.54 -43.76
N ARG A 796 -19.64 34.52 -44.62
CA ARG A 796 -19.94 34.70 -46.05
C ARG A 796 -21.38 35.16 -46.27
N ARG A 797 -22.33 34.65 -45.48
CA ARG A 797 -23.76 34.92 -45.63
C ARG A 797 -24.16 36.25 -45.00
N HIS A 798 -23.57 36.63 -43.87
CA HIS A 798 -24.01 37.76 -43.04
C HIS A 798 -23.09 38.97 -43.11
N ALA A 799 -21.76 38.78 -43.14
CA ALA A 799 -20.84 39.90 -43.18
C ALA A 799 -20.94 40.68 -44.51
N ARG A 800 -20.85 42.01 -44.43
CA ARG A 800 -20.90 42.91 -45.58
C ARG A 800 -19.70 43.84 -45.58
N TRP A 801 -18.98 43.87 -46.70
CA TRP A 801 -17.90 44.82 -46.92
C TRP A 801 -18.38 45.91 -47.88
N GLU A 802 -18.49 47.15 -47.40
CA GLU A 802 -19.05 48.27 -48.19
C GLU A 802 -20.44 47.96 -48.79
N GLY A 803 -21.25 47.17 -48.08
CA GLY A 803 -22.58 46.75 -48.51
C GLY A 803 -22.63 45.51 -49.42
N TRP A 804 -21.50 44.94 -49.79
CA TRP A 804 -21.41 43.72 -50.62
C TRP A 804 -21.17 42.48 -49.77
N ARG A 805 -21.72 41.34 -50.17
CA ARG A 805 -21.42 40.05 -49.53
C ARG A 805 -19.98 39.66 -49.82
N LEU A 806 -19.36 38.89 -48.93
CA LEU A 806 -17.95 38.52 -49.09
C LEU A 806 -17.70 37.65 -50.33
N ASP A 807 -18.67 36.82 -50.74
CA ASP A 807 -18.59 36.00 -51.96
C ASP A 807 -18.83 36.79 -53.26
N GLU A 808 -19.20 38.05 -53.16
CA GLU A 808 -19.36 38.96 -54.30
C GLU A 808 -18.11 39.81 -54.57
N LEU A 809 -17.08 39.62 -53.75
CA LEU A 809 -15.83 40.34 -53.80
C LEU A 809 -14.76 39.52 -54.50
N CYS A 810 -13.85 40.21 -55.16
CA CYS A 810 -12.59 39.63 -55.59
C CYS A 810 -11.42 40.51 -55.17
N THR A 811 -10.22 39.93 -55.09
CA THR A 811 -9.01 40.72 -54.82
C THR A 811 -8.73 41.67 -55.97
N HIS A 812 -8.16 42.84 -55.68
CA HIS A 812 -7.89 43.86 -56.70
C HIS A 812 -6.93 43.38 -57.81
N ASP A 813 -6.05 42.42 -57.50
CA ASP A 813 -5.10 41.79 -58.44
C ASP A 813 -5.71 40.64 -59.27
N ALA A 814 -7.00 40.33 -59.09
CA ALA A 814 -7.69 39.28 -59.85
C ALA A 814 -7.73 39.51 -61.37
N THR A 815 -8.04 38.44 -62.12
CA THR A 815 -8.13 38.47 -63.59
C THR A 815 -9.17 39.49 -64.08
N PRO A 816 -9.00 40.07 -65.29
CA PRO A 816 -9.98 40.99 -65.86
C PRO A 816 -11.40 40.40 -65.94
N THR A 817 -11.51 39.10 -66.23
CA THR A 817 -12.78 38.35 -66.26
C THR A 817 -13.45 38.32 -64.90
N LEU A 818 -12.69 38.04 -63.82
CA LEU A 818 -13.23 38.02 -62.47
C LEU A 818 -13.66 39.41 -61.99
N ARG A 819 -12.87 40.46 -62.26
CA ARG A 819 -13.22 41.85 -61.91
C ARG A 819 -14.40 42.42 -62.70
N ALA A 820 -14.77 41.81 -63.83
CA ALA A 820 -15.97 42.16 -64.56
C ALA A 820 -17.23 41.50 -63.96
N LEU A 821 -17.04 40.39 -63.24
CA LEU A 821 -18.11 39.61 -62.61
C LEU A 821 -18.34 40.03 -61.15
N LEU A 822 -17.27 40.24 -60.40
CA LEU A 822 -17.24 40.51 -58.96
C LEU A 822 -16.63 41.87 -58.66
N ARG A 823 -16.90 42.39 -57.46
CA ARG A 823 -16.41 43.70 -57.02
C ARG A 823 -14.96 43.60 -56.54
N PRO A 824 -13.98 44.29 -57.19
CA PRO A 824 -12.62 44.31 -56.69
C PRO A 824 -12.53 45.09 -55.38
N VAL A 825 -11.90 44.48 -54.37
CA VAL A 825 -11.56 45.11 -53.08
C VAL A 825 -10.05 45.10 -52.87
N ALA A 826 -9.53 46.22 -52.36
CA ALA A 826 -8.16 46.27 -51.86
C ALA A 826 -8.17 45.73 -50.43
N LEU A 827 -7.60 44.54 -50.23
CA LEU A 827 -7.33 44.05 -48.88
C LEU A 827 -6.28 44.99 -48.26
N ASP A 828 -6.70 45.75 -47.25
CA ASP A 828 -5.84 46.72 -46.58
C ASP A 828 -4.66 45.98 -45.96
N THR A 829 -3.44 46.43 -46.24
CA THR A 829 -2.22 45.85 -45.65
C THR A 829 -2.21 46.00 -44.12
N ASP A 830 -2.96 46.96 -43.58
CA ASP A 830 -3.04 47.20 -42.13
C ASP A 830 -4.01 46.24 -41.41
N LEU A 831 -4.88 45.51 -42.13
CA LEU A 831 -5.91 44.65 -41.53
C LEU A 831 -5.50 43.17 -41.36
N ALA A 832 -4.24 42.78 -41.60
CA ALA A 832 -3.74 41.41 -41.47
C ALA A 832 -4.53 40.31 -42.23
N ILE A 833 -5.41 40.70 -43.16
CA ILE A 833 -6.17 39.77 -44.01
C ILE A 833 -5.27 39.31 -45.15
N ASP A 834 -4.74 38.09 -45.03
CA ASP A 834 -3.96 37.45 -46.09
C ASP A 834 -4.84 36.71 -47.11
N THR A 835 -4.19 36.18 -48.14
CA THR A 835 -4.88 35.47 -49.23
C THR A 835 -5.62 34.23 -48.75
N THR A 836 -5.07 33.52 -47.75
CA THR A 836 -5.67 32.28 -47.24
C THR A 836 -6.97 32.58 -46.49
N PHE A 837 -6.95 33.60 -45.64
CA PHE A 837 -8.13 34.06 -44.91
C PHE A 837 -9.20 34.61 -45.85
N ALA A 838 -8.80 35.41 -46.83
CA ALA A 838 -9.72 35.95 -47.84
C ALA A 838 -10.40 34.83 -48.65
N SER A 839 -9.64 33.82 -49.11
CA SER A 839 -10.18 32.67 -49.84
C SER A 839 -11.17 31.86 -48.98
N ALA A 840 -10.88 31.65 -47.69
CA ALA A 840 -11.78 30.92 -46.79
C ALA A 840 -13.15 31.59 -46.65
N LEU A 841 -13.19 32.92 -46.69
CA LEU A 841 -14.42 33.72 -46.67
C LEU A 841 -15.12 33.84 -48.04
N GLY A 842 -14.50 33.31 -49.11
CA GLY A 842 -15.03 33.34 -50.47
C GLY A 842 -14.69 34.59 -51.27
N ILE A 843 -13.74 35.41 -50.81
CA ILE A 843 -13.21 36.52 -51.60
C ILE A 843 -12.31 35.93 -52.69
N ALA A 844 -12.78 35.95 -53.93
CA ALA A 844 -12.19 35.18 -55.01
C ALA A 844 -10.94 35.87 -55.61
N ARG A 845 -9.98 35.07 -56.10
CA ARG A 845 -8.83 35.58 -56.89
C ARG A 845 -8.85 35.07 -58.33
N SER A 846 -9.45 33.90 -58.53
CA SER A 846 -9.67 33.23 -59.80
C SER A 846 -11.13 32.79 -59.93
N LEU A 847 -11.57 32.42 -61.14
CA LEU A 847 -12.93 31.92 -61.36
C LEU A 847 -13.20 30.61 -60.59
N ALA A 848 -12.18 29.78 -60.39
CA ALA A 848 -12.27 28.54 -59.62
C ALA A 848 -12.61 28.77 -58.14
N ASP A 849 -12.25 29.93 -57.57
CA ASP A 849 -12.56 30.27 -56.17
C ASP A 849 -14.03 30.67 -55.97
N VAL A 850 -14.73 31.04 -57.05
CA VAL A 850 -16.12 31.50 -56.99
C VAL A 850 -17.05 30.30 -56.97
N ARG A 851 -18.03 30.26 -56.06
CA ARG A 851 -19.03 29.20 -56.00
C ARG A 851 -19.94 29.19 -57.23
N THR A 852 -20.40 28.00 -57.63
CA THR A 852 -21.25 27.80 -58.82
C THR A 852 -22.48 28.67 -58.77
N ARG A 853 -23.17 28.66 -57.63
CA ARG A 853 -24.33 29.51 -57.37
C ARG A 853 -24.03 31.00 -57.60
N THR A 854 -22.94 31.52 -57.05
CA THR A 854 -22.54 32.92 -57.22
C THR A 854 -22.23 33.25 -58.68
N LEU A 855 -21.57 32.35 -59.42
CA LEU A 855 -21.34 32.53 -60.87
C LEU A 855 -22.68 32.62 -61.63
N LEU A 856 -23.61 31.71 -61.37
CA LEU A 856 -24.92 31.68 -62.04
C LEU A 856 -25.77 32.91 -61.71
N GLU A 857 -25.83 33.31 -60.43
CA GLU A 857 -26.50 34.53 -59.97
C GLU A 857 -25.92 35.77 -60.68
N ARG A 858 -24.59 35.87 -60.78
CA ARG A 858 -23.91 36.99 -61.43
C ARG A 858 -24.04 36.99 -62.95
N LEU A 859 -24.11 35.83 -63.59
CA LEU A 859 -24.36 35.72 -65.03
C LEU A 859 -25.75 36.25 -65.39
N GLY A 860 -26.74 36.00 -64.54
CA GLY A 860 -28.12 36.49 -64.68
C GLY A 860 -28.33 37.97 -64.29
N ASP A 861 -27.34 38.61 -63.67
CA ASP A 861 -27.44 40.01 -63.20
C ASP A 861 -27.32 41.00 -64.39
N PRO A 862 -28.33 41.84 -64.67
CA PRO A 862 -28.27 42.83 -65.75
C PRO A 862 -27.21 43.92 -65.53
N ALA A 863 -26.73 44.14 -64.31
CA ALA A 863 -25.66 45.10 -64.02
C ALA A 863 -24.27 44.60 -64.45
N VAL A 864 -24.12 43.29 -64.68
CA VAL A 864 -22.85 42.68 -65.12
C VAL A 864 -22.67 42.87 -66.63
N SER A 865 -21.49 43.34 -67.04
CA SER A 865 -21.12 43.56 -68.43
C SER A 865 -19.90 42.72 -68.81
N LEU A 866 -20.11 41.73 -69.67
CA LEU A 866 -19.08 40.79 -70.13
C LEU A 866 -18.91 40.87 -71.64
N SER A 867 -17.66 40.69 -72.11
CA SER A 867 -17.37 40.38 -73.50
C SER A 867 -17.70 38.91 -73.81
N SER A 868 -17.90 38.58 -75.09
CA SER A 868 -18.11 37.19 -75.51
C SER A 868 -16.94 36.27 -75.13
N THR A 869 -15.70 36.78 -75.14
CA THR A 869 -14.52 36.02 -74.72
C THR A 869 -14.57 35.69 -73.22
N GLN A 870 -14.89 36.68 -72.39
CA GLN A 870 -15.04 36.49 -70.93
C GLN A 870 -16.17 35.51 -70.61
N LEU A 871 -17.27 35.56 -71.34
CA LEU A 871 -18.39 34.64 -71.16
C LEU A 871 -18.00 33.19 -71.49
N VAL A 872 -17.23 32.98 -72.57
CA VAL A 872 -16.72 31.65 -72.92
C VAL A 872 -15.76 31.12 -71.84
N GLU A 873 -14.89 31.96 -71.28
CA GLU A 873 -14.03 31.58 -70.15
C GLU A 873 -14.85 31.11 -68.94
N ILE A 874 -15.92 31.84 -68.60
CA ILE A 874 -16.81 31.49 -67.47
C ILE A 874 -17.57 30.19 -67.75
N TYR A 875 -18.12 30.01 -68.95
CA TYR A 875 -18.81 28.76 -69.30
C TYR A 875 -17.88 27.56 -69.39
N THR A 876 -16.63 27.78 -69.79
CA THR A 876 -15.60 26.74 -69.77
C THR A 876 -15.30 26.30 -68.34
N GLU A 877 -15.17 27.25 -67.42
CA GLU A 877 -15.02 26.97 -65.98
C GLU A 877 -16.26 26.25 -65.42
N LEU A 878 -17.47 26.74 -65.71
CA LEU A 878 -18.72 26.09 -65.26
C LEU A 878 -18.84 24.65 -65.77
N ALA A 879 -18.40 24.37 -67.00
CA ALA A 879 -18.43 23.03 -67.57
C ALA A 879 -17.52 22.02 -66.85
N THR A 880 -16.60 22.48 -65.99
CA THR A 880 -15.77 21.61 -65.14
C THR A 880 -16.46 21.19 -63.85
N ARG A 881 -17.63 21.78 -63.52
CA ARG A 881 -18.32 21.62 -62.23
C ARG A 881 -19.43 20.58 -62.29
N SER A 882 -19.86 20.12 -61.11
CA SER A 882 -20.93 19.13 -60.97
C SER A 882 -22.31 19.77 -61.11
N PRO A 883 -23.26 19.19 -61.87
CA PRO A 883 -24.60 19.73 -62.05
C PRO A 883 -25.41 19.80 -60.74
N ASP A 884 -25.17 18.90 -59.79
CA ASP A 884 -25.96 18.78 -58.55
C ASP A 884 -25.75 19.92 -57.52
N THR A 885 -24.90 20.91 -57.84
CA THR A 885 -24.38 21.88 -56.84
C THR A 885 -25.07 23.24 -56.80
N ALA A 886 -26.01 23.52 -57.72
CA ALA A 886 -26.69 24.81 -57.76
C ALA A 886 -28.09 24.72 -58.36
N GLU A 887 -28.98 25.63 -57.94
CA GLU A 887 -30.29 25.79 -58.58
C GLU A 887 -30.12 26.28 -60.03
N PRO A 888 -30.94 25.79 -60.96
CA PRO A 888 -30.86 26.18 -62.36
C PRO A 888 -31.19 27.67 -62.53
N PRO A 889 -30.44 28.42 -63.36
CA PRO A 889 -30.64 29.85 -63.52
C PRO A 889 -31.91 30.15 -64.31
N GLN A 890 -32.65 31.19 -63.91
CA GLN A 890 -33.77 31.69 -64.71
C GLN A 890 -33.30 32.46 -65.96
N TRP A 891 -32.19 33.18 -65.85
CA TRP A 891 -31.64 34.04 -66.89
C TRP A 891 -30.25 33.56 -67.28
N LEU A 892 -30.02 33.41 -68.59
CA LEU A 892 -28.73 33.06 -69.15
C LEU A 892 -28.18 34.19 -70.00
N ARG A 893 -26.85 34.27 -70.01
CA ARG A 893 -26.13 35.26 -70.80
C ARG A 893 -25.57 34.58 -72.05
N VAL A 894 -25.91 35.08 -73.23
CA VAL A 894 -25.45 34.53 -74.50
C VAL A 894 -24.59 35.54 -75.28
N PRO A 895 -23.65 35.08 -76.12
CA PRO A 895 -22.90 35.96 -76.99
C PRO A 895 -23.81 36.78 -77.93
N ASP A 896 -23.49 38.06 -78.11
CA ASP A 896 -24.11 38.98 -79.07
C ASP A 896 -23.02 39.88 -79.67
N GLY A 897 -22.38 39.36 -80.73
CA GLY A 897 -21.18 39.95 -81.32
C GLY A 897 -19.99 39.92 -80.35
N ALA A 898 -19.39 41.08 -80.09
CA ALA A 898 -18.30 41.22 -79.12
C ALA A 898 -18.79 41.36 -77.67
N THR A 899 -20.09 41.56 -77.49
CA THR A 899 -20.77 41.78 -76.20
C THR A 899 -21.68 40.59 -75.87
N THR A 900 -22.42 40.69 -74.78
CA THR A 900 -23.35 39.66 -74.33
C THR A 900 -24.72 40.25 -74.07
N ARG A 901 -25.77 39.42 -74.15
CA ARG A 901 -27.14 39.78 -73.78
C ARG A 901 -27.78 38.71 -72.91
N LEU A 902 -28.76 39.10 -72.10
CA LEU A 902 -29.55 38.19 -71.28
C LEU A 902 -30.74 37.61 -72.06
N VAL A 903 -31.04 36.34 -71.82
CA VAL A 903 -32.19 35.59 -72.34
C VAL A 903 -32.81 34.74 -71.24
N ASP A 904 -34.08 34.37 -71.38
CA ASP A 904 -34.68 33.33 -70.53
C ASP A 904 -33.93 32.02 -70.79
N ALA A 905 -33.58 31.29 -69.72
CA ALA A 905 -32.82 30.05 -69.84
C ALA A 905 -33.54 29.03 -70.75
N ARG A 906 -34.87 29.02 -70.75
CA ARG A 906 -35.70 28.12 -71.58
C ARG A 906 -35.62 28.38 -73.08
N ASP A 907 -35.17 29.57 -73.46
CA ASP A 907 -34.99 29.97 -74.86
C ASP A 907 -33.58 29.69 -75.38
N ALA A 908 -32.64 29.35 -74.49
CA ALA A 908 -31.25 29.06 -74.81
C ALA A 908 -31.03 27.57 -75.05
N VAL A 909 -30.09 27.25 -75.93
CA VAL A 909 -29.58 25.88 -76.12
C VAL A 909 -28.07 25.84 -76.02
N VAL A 910 -27.53 24.73 -75.52
CA VAL A 910 -26.09 24.47 -75.58
C VAL A 910 -25.72 23.90 -76.95
N CYS A 911 -24.78 24.55 -77.63
CA CYS A 911 -24.20 24.06 -78.87
C CYS A 911 -22.88 23.35 -78.58
N ALA A 912 -22.95 22.02 -78.48
CA ALA A 912 -21.79 21.15 -78.27
C ALA A 912 -20.86 21.06 -79.49
N GLU A 913 -21.39 21.29 -80.69
CA GLU A 913 -20.62 21.18 -81.93
C GLU A 913 -20.74 22.45 -82.78
N PRO A 914 -19.63 22.91 -83.40
CA PRO A 914 -19.60 24.21 -84.05
C PRO A 914 -20.40 24.27 -85.36
N HIS A 915 -20.81 23.13 -85.94
CA HIS A 915 -21.62 23.15 -87.17
C HIS A 915 -23.02 23.73 -86.92
N TRP A 916 -23.56 23.58 -85.70
CA TRP A 916 -24.83 24.18 -85.28
C TRP A 916 -24.81 25.71 -85.26
N LEU A 917 -23.62 26.32 -85.11
CA LEU A 917 -23.46 27.79 -85.10
C LEU A 917 -23.72 28.45 -86.47
N GLN A 918 -23.79 27.65 -87.54
CA GLN A 918 -24.16 28.13 -88.88
C GLN A 918 -25.67 28.33 -89.02
N LEU A 919 -26.46 27.75 -88.10
CA LEU A 919 -27.89 27.95 -88.07
C LEU A 919 -28.21 29.25 -87.31
N GLU A 920 -29.17 30.04 -87.80
CA GLU A 920 -29.67 31.25 -87.15
C GLU A 920 -30.52 30.93 -85.89
N LEU A 921 -29.94 30.24 -84.92
CA LEU A 921 -30.58 29.87 -83.66
C LEU A 921 -30.76 31.10 -82.75
N PRO A 922 -31.89 31.23 -82.03
CA PRO A 922 -32.26 32.45 -81.33
C PRO A 922 -31.39 32.77 -80.11
N ALA A 923 -30.86 31.79 -79.39
CA ALA A 923 -29.96 31.99 -78.26
C ALA A 923 -29.07 30.76 -78.06
N VAL A 924 -27.75 30.96 -78.12
CA VAL A 924 -26.78 29.87 -78.16
C VAL A 924 -25.72 30.05 -77.08
N VAL A 925 -25.48 28.99 -76.32
CA VAL A 925 -24.38 28.86 -75.38
C VAL A 925 -23.36 27.87 -75.96
N PRO A 926 -22.15 28.31 -76.35
CA PRO A 926 -21.11 27.38 -76.80
C PRO A 926 -20.52 26.64 -75.59
N GLY A 927 -20.56 25.31 -75.61
CA GLY A 927 -20.02 24.51 -74.51
C GLY A 927 -20.32 23.02 -74.65
N PRO A 928 -19.67 22.15 -73.86
CA PRO A 928 -19.86 20.70 -73.94
C PRO A 928 -21.23 20.27 -73.38
N PRO A 929 -21.70 19.05 -73.65
CA PRO A 929 -22.98 18.53 -73.16
C PRO A 929 -23.20 18.66 -71.65
N ARG A 930 -22.16 18.48 -70.84
CA ARG A 930 -22.26 18.63 -69.37
C ARG A 930 -22.67 20.03 -68.90
N LEU A 931 -22.43 21.04 -69.73
CA LEU A 931 -22.88 22.40 -69.42
C LEU A 931 -24.41 22.50 -69.53
N ALA A 932 -25.04 21.75 -70.44
CA ALA A 932 -26.50 21.67 -70.52
C ALA A 932 -27.10 21.04 -69.26
N ASP A 933 -26.49 19.96 -68.76
CA ASP A 933 -26.90 19.32 -67.50
C ASP A 933 -26.84 20.29 -66.31
N LEU A 934 -25.75 21.06 -66.17
CA LEU A 934 -25.56 22.02 -65.08
C LEU A 934 -26.50 23.23 -65.16
N LEU A 935 -26.81 23.68 -66.37
CA LEU A 935 -27.71 24.82 -66.58
C LEU A 935 -29.19 24.39 -66.66
N GLU A 936 -29.47 23.09 -66.68
CA GLU A 936 -30.78 22.47 -66.95
C GLU A 936 -31.46 23.03 -68.23
N ILE A 937 -30.72 23.08 -69.34
CA ILE A 937 -31.23 23.50 -70.67
C ILE A 937 -30.95 22.45 -71.75
N ASP A 938 -31.71 22.46 -72.84
CA ASP A 938 -31.58 21.46 -73.91
C ASP A 938 -30.28 21.63 -74.73
N LEU A 939 -29.74 20.53 -75.25
CA LEU A 939 -28.75 20.59 -76.33
C LEU A 939 -29.41 20.99 -77.65
N ALA A 940 -28.66 21.68 -78.51
CA ALA A 940 -29.18 22.07 -79.83
C ALA A 940 -29.68 20.86 -80.65
N GLU A 941 -28.99 19.72 -80.57
CA GLU A 941 -29.37 18.48 -81.26
C GLU A 941 -30.60 17.78 -80.67
N GLU A 942 -30.91 18.01 -79.39
CA GLU A 942 -32.12 17.49 -78.73
C GLU A 942 -33.33 18.36 -79.04
N ARG A 943 -33.10 19.67 -79.16
CA ARG A 943 -34.16 20.66 -79.35
C ARG A 943 -34.60 20.83 -80.80
N TYR A 944 -33.67 20.65 -81.75
CA TYR A 944 -33.89 20.88 -83.16
C TYR A 944 -33.53 19.63 -83.98
N ASP A 945 -34.50 19.12 -84.74
CA ASP A 945 -34.27 18.06 -85.73
C ASP A 945 -33.66 18.68 -87.00
N ALA A 946 -32.34 18.59 -87.14
CA ALA A 946 -31.59 19.18 -88.24
C ALA A 946 -30.68 18.14 -88.93
N GLY A 947 -30.84 18.00 -90.24
CA GLY A 947 -29.98 17.19 -91.08
C GLY A 947 -29.93 17.70 -92.53
N PRO A 948 -29.00 17.19 -93.35
CA PRO A 948 -28.90 17.54 -94.75
C PRO A 948 -30.20 17.21 -95.51
N SER A 949 -30.73 18.18 -96.25
CA SER A 949 -32.04 18.04 -96.94
C SER A 949 -31.99 17.26 -98.25
N HIS A 950 -30.79 17.07 -98.81
CA HIS A 950 -30.56 16.41 -100.09
C HIS A 950 -29.36 15.45 -100.00
N ASP A 951 -29.36 14.41 -100.84
CA ASP A 951 -28.23 13.52 -101.00
C ASP A 951 -27.09 14.22 -101.76
N GLY A 952 -25.86 14.16 -101.24
CA GLY A 952 -24.67 14.68 -101.91
C GLY A 952 -23.84 13.59 -102.59
N ARG A 953 -22.67 13.96 -103.13
CA ARG A 953 -21.72 13.03 -103.78
C ARG A 953 -20.64 12.59 -102.80
N GLN A 954 -20.59 11.30 -102.48
CA GLN A 954 -19.52 10.75 -101.65
C GLN A 954 -18.18 10.75 -102.41
N LEU A 955 -17.16 11.39 -101.82
CA LEU A 955 -15.81 11.50 -102.36
C LEU A 955 -14.76 11.05 -101.33
N PRO A 956 -13.60 10.52 -101.77
CA PRO A 956 -12.48 10.27 -100.86
C PRO A 956 -11.94 11.58 -100.29
N VAL A 957 -11.53 11.58 -99.02
CA VAL A 957 -10.82 12.72 -98.43
C VAL A 957 -9.45 12.88 -99.14
N PRO A 958 -9.05 14.09 -99.56
CA PRO A 958 -7.77 14.30 -100.23
C PRO A 958 -6.58 13.81 -99.40
N GLU A 959 -5.63 13.09 -100.01
CA GLU A 959 -4.48 12.47 -99.31
C GLU A 959 -3.64 13.47 -98.51
N LEU A 960 -3.56 14.72 -98.99
CA LEU A 960 -2.84 15.82 -98.33
C LEU A 960 -3.40 16.16 -96.93
N THR A 961 -4.65 15.79 -96.62
CA THR A 961 -5.26 15.99 -95.30
C THR A 961 -4.46 15.24 -94.24
N HIS A 962 -3.92 14.05 -94.57
CA HIS A 962 -3.13 13.24 -93.65
C HIS A 962 -1.73 13.83 -93.32
N ALA A 963 -1.32 14.90 -94.02
CA ALA A 963 -0.11 15.65 -93.66
C ALA A 963 -0.39 16.73 -92.61
N VAL A 964 -1.67 17.10 -92.42
CA VAL A 964 -2.13 18.14 -91.47
C VAL A 964 -2.90 17.52 -90.30
N LEU A 965 -3.63 16.43 -90.50
CA LEU A 965 -4.39 15.72 -89.47
C LEU A 965 -3.86 14.28 -89.34
N ASP A 966 -3.63 13.83 -88.10
CA ASP A 966 -3.14 12.47 -87.83
C ASP A 966 -4.21 11.41 -88.15
N GLU A 967 -5.48 11.71 -87.86
CA GLU A 967 -6.64 10.87 -88.19
C GLU A 967 -7.67 11.69 -88.96
N ALA A 968 -8.20 11.14 -90.04
CA ALA A 968 -9.28 11.76 -90.81
C ALA A 968 -10.22 10.69 -91.39
N PRO A 969 -11.53 10.98 -91.54
CA PRO A 969 -12.45 10.11 -92.26
C PRO A 969 -11.94 9.72 -93.65
N ARG A 970 -12.27 8.52 -94.12
CA ARG A 970 -11.85 8.05 -95.47
C ARG A 970 -12.59 8.75 -96.61
N SER A 971 -13.79 9.23 -96.34
CA SER A 971 -14.66 9.89 -97.31
C SER A 971 -15.47 10.99 -96.65
N TYR A 972 -15.89 11.96 -97.45
CA TYR A 972 -16.86 12.99 -97.09
C TYR A 972 -17.94 13.05 -98.18
N VAL A 973 -19.04 13.75 -97.90
CA VAL A 973 -20.12 13.99 -98.87
C VAL A 973 -20.04 15.43 -99.35
N GLU A 974 -19.78 15.62 -100.63
CA GLU A 974 -19.75 16.93 -101.28
C GLU A 974 -21.14 17.34 -101.75
N HIS A 975 -21.49 18.62 -101.55
CA HIS A 975 -22.74 19.23 -102.00
C HIS A 975 -22.42 20.46 -102.84
N ASP A 976 -23.18 20.68 -103.93
CA ASP A 976 -23.10 21.95 -104.66
C ASP A 976 -23.72 23.10 -103.84
N ASP A 977 -24.77 22.80 -103.07
CA ASP A 977 -25.41 23.67 -102.07
C ASP A 977 -25.91 22.79 -100.92
N LEU A 978 -25.30 22.93 -99.74
CA LEU A 978 -25.64 22.14 -98.56
C LEU A 978 -26.71 22.88 -97.75
N VAL A 979 -27.92 22.32 -97.71
CA VAL A 979 -29.05 22.90 -96.99
C VAL A 979 -29.43 22.03 -95.79
N VAL A 980 -29.37 22.60 -94.58
CA VAL A 980 -29.74 21.96 -93.32
C VAL A 980 -30.82 22.79 -92.64
N ALA A 981 -31.92 22.16 -92.22
CA ALA A 981 -33.07 22.83 -91.61
C ALA A 981 -33.59 24.05 -92.41
N GLY A 982 -33.49 24.00 -93.74
CA GLY A 982 -33.90 25.09 -94.64
C GLY A 982 -32.91 26.25 -94.76
N GLN A 983 -31.71 26.17 -94.17
CA GLN A 983 -30.65 27.17 -94.25
C GLN A 983 -29.45 26.62 -95.03
N SER A 984 -28.82 27.46 -95.86
CA SER A 984 -27.59 27.10 -96.57
C SER A 984 -26.40 27.20 -95.61
N VAL A 985 -25.63 26.12 -95.50
CA VAL A 985 -24.47 26.00 -94.60
C VAL A 985 -23.24 25.52 -95.38
N ASP A 986 -22.05 25.83 -94.88
CA ASP A 986 -20.80 25.46 -95.56
C ASP A 986 -20.39 24.01 -95.28
N TRP A 987 -20.79 23.49 -94.10
CA TRP A 987 -20.49 22.14 -93.66
C TRP A 987 -21.47 21.64 -92.60
N TRP A 988 -21.59 20.32 -92.48
CA TRP A 988 -22.41 19.65 -91.48
C TRP A 988 -21.79 18.31 -91.09
N ILE A 989 -22.07 17.84 -89.88
CA ILE A 989 -21.71 16.48 -89.47
C ILE A 989 -23.00 15.73 -89.21
N ASP A 990 -23.31 14.76 -90.08
CA ASP A 990 -24.44 13.87 -89.90
C ASP A 990 -23.99 12.65 -89.09
N ARG A 991 -24.67 12.39 -87.97
CA ARG A 991 -24.40 11.24 -87.07
C ARG A 991 -25.47 10.16 -87.16
N ALA A 992 -26.34 10.21 -88.16
CA ALA A 992 -27.36 9.19 -88.36
C ALA A 992 -26.75 7.77 -88.50
N HIS A 993 -27.46 6.77 -87.97
CA HIS A 993 -27.13 5.35 -88.11
C HIS A 993 -25.78 4.88 -87.50
N GLY A 994 -25.23 5.62 -86.53
CA GLY A 994 -24.03 5.19 -85.78
C GLY A 994 -22.71 5.42 -86.51
N HIS A 995 -22.71 6.20 -87.60
CA HIS A 995 -21.51 6.63 -88.32
C HIS A 995 -21.55 8.14 -88.52
N SER A 996 -20.48 8.85 -88.12
CA SER A 996 -20.35 10.28 -88.33
C SER A 996 -19.79 10.57 -89.73
N THR A 997 -20.54 11.31 -90.55
CA THR A 997 -20.19 11.67 -91.91
C THR A 997 -20.07 13.18 -92.05
N VAL A 998 -18.97 13.66 -92.64
CA VAL A 998 -18.78 15.09 -92.95
C VAL A 998 -19.46 15.41 -94.27
N HIS A 999 -20.36 16.39 -94.25
CA HIS A 999 -20.97 17.01 -95.42
C HIS A 999 -20.35 18.39 -95.62
N ALA A 1000 -19.98 18.75 -96.84
CA ALA A 1000 -19.38 20.05 -97.13
C ALA A 1000 -19.78 20.57 -98.50
N SER A 1001 -20.01 21.89 -98.61
CA SER A 1001 -20.24 22.60 -99.87
C SER A 1001 -19.07 23.51 -100.27
N THR A 1002 -18.12 23.72 -99.35
CA THR A 1002 -16.92 24.52 -99.60
C THR A 1002 -15.67 23.82 -99.06
N LEU A 1003 -14.48 24.21 -99.55
CA LEU A 1003 -13.20 23.69 -99.04
C LEU A 1003 -12.93 24.14 -97.60
N ASP A 1004 -13.36 25.34 -97.21
CA ASP A 1004 -13.28 25.83 -95.82
C ASP A 1004 -14.22 25.02 -94.91
N GLY A 1005 -15.44 24.75 -95.37
CA GLY A 1005 -16.38 23.87 -94.68
C GLY A 1005 -15.84 22.44 -94.53
N LEU A 1006 -15.25 21.88 -95.58
CA LEU A 1006 -14.58 20.57 -95.52
C LEU A 1006 -13.45 20.58 -94.49
N ALA A 1007 -12.62 21.61 -94.47
CA ALA A 1007 -11.54 21.75 -93.49
C ALA A 1007 -12.07 21.76 -92.05
N ARG A 1008 -13.13 22.54 -91.77
CA ARG A 1008 -13.77 22.61 -90.46
C ARG A 1008 -14.36 21.27 -90.04
N GLY A 1009 -15.11 20.61 -90.92
CA GLY A 1009 -15.72 19.31 -90.63
C GLY A 1009 -14.70 18.22 -90.35
N LEU A 1010 -13.62 18.15 -91.15
CA LEU A 1010 -12.53 17.19 -90.94
C LEU A 1010 -11.72 17.50 -89.67
N ALA A 1011 -11.37 18.76 -89.43
CA ALA A 1011 -10.63 19.17 -88.24
C ALA A 1011 -11.41 18.88 -86.94
N TRP A 1012 -12.72 19.12 -86.94
CA TRP A 1012 -13.58 18.78 -85.81
C TRP A 1012 -13.66 17.26 -85.57
N MET A 1013 -13.91 16.49 -86.64
CA MET A 1013 -13.95 15.02 -86.56
C MET A 1013 -12.62 14.39 -86.10
N ALA A 1014 -11.50 15.05 -86.38
CA ALA A 1014 -10.15 14.63 -85.96
C ALA A 1014 -9.77 15.10 -84.55
N GLY A 1015 -10.60 15.89 -83.87
CA GLY A 1015 -10.26 16.49 -82.58
C GLY A 1015 -9.17 17.55 -82.64
N ALA A 1016 -8.86 18.09 -83.82
CA ALA A 1016 -7.78 19.06 -84.07
C ALA A 1016 -8.35 20.37 -84.61
N TRP A 1017 -9.31 20.95 -83.89
CA TRP A 1017 -10.08 22.12 -84.32
C TRP A 1017 -9.20 23.33 -84.64
N GLU A 1018 -8.09 23.50 -83.92
CA GLU A 1018 -7.07 24.53 -84.15
C GLU A 1018 -6.48 24.49 -85.57
N ARG A 1019 -6.35 23.29 -86.15
CA ARG A 1019 -5.78 23.09 -87.49
C ARG A 1019 -6.72 23.42 -88.64
N ARG A 1020 -7.97 23.80 -88.37
CA ARG A 1020 -8.97 24.09 -89.42
C ARG A 1020 -8.50 25.14 -90.44
N TRP A 1021 -7.76 26.16 -89.99
CA TRP A 1021 -7.28 27.24 -90.86
C TRP A 1021 -6.12 26.79 -91.75
N LEU A 1022 -5.16 26.08 -91.16
CA LEU A 1022 -4.06 25.45 -91.88
C LEU A 1022 -4.61 24.45 -92.92
N LEU A 1023 -5.57 23.62 -92.53
CA LEU A 1023 -6.20 22.65 -93.42
C LEU A 1023 -6.97 23.34 -94.55
N ALA A 1024 -7.72 24.41 -94.27
CA ALA A 1024 -8.42 25.18 -95.30
C ALA A 1024 -7.44 25.77 -96.32
N GLN A 1025 -6.31 26.33 -95.86
CA GLN A 1025 -5.26 26.86 -96.72
C GLN A 1025 -4.65 25.78 -97.63
N VAL A 1026 -4.34 24.61 -97.08
CA VAL A 1026 -3.73 23.49 -97.84
C VAL A 1026 -4.73 22.87 -98.82
N LEU A 1027 -6.01 22.75 -98.45
CA LEU A 1027 -7.06 22.28 -99.36
C LEU A 1027 -7.28 23.25 -100.52
N GLN A 1028 -7.15 24.56 -100.28
CA GLN A 1028 -7.28 25.59 -101.31
C GLN A 1028 -6.05 25.69 -102.23
N ASP A 1029 -4.84 25.57 -101.67
CA ASP A 1029 -3.57 25.55 -102.41
C ASP A 1029 -2.65 24.43 -101.90
N PRO A 1030 -2.68 23.23 -102.52
CA PRO A 1030 -1.83 22.12 -102.13
C PRO A 1030 -0.33 22.41 -102.18
N ALA A 1031 0.13 23.40 -102.96
CA ALA A 1031 1.54 23.76 -103.04
C ALA A 1031 2.03 24.51 -101.79
N ALA A 1032 1.12 25.07 -101.00
CA ALA A 1032 1.43 25.80 -99.77
C ALA A 1032 1.80 24.89 -98.59
N LEU A 1033 1.55 23.57 -98.68
CA LEU A 1033 1.70 22.61 -97.57
C LEU A 1033 3.03 22.73 -96.82
N THR A 1034 4.16 22.76 -97.53
CA THR A 1034 5.50 22.83 -96.91
C THR A 1034 5.70 24.14 -96.14
N VAL A 1035 5.24 25.27 -96.68
CA VAL A 1035 5.40 26.57 -96.05
C VAL A 1035 4.47 26.68 -94.83
N ALA A 1036 3.22 26.24 -94.98
CA ALA A 1036 2.22 26.33 -93.92
C ALA A 1036 2.57 25.45 -92.70
N LEU A 1037 3.11 24.23 -92.92
CA LEU A 1037 3.62 23.39 -91.83
C LEU A 1037 4.85 23.99 -91.12
N LEU A 1038 5.70 24.73 -91.85
CA LEU A 1038 6.84 25.44 -91.25
C LEU A 1038 6.39 26.64 -90.43
N GLU A 1039 5.40 27.40 -90.91
CA GLU A 1039 4.80 28.52 -90.17
C GLU A 1039 4.16 28.02 -88.86
N GLU A 1040 3.46 26.89 -88.91
CA GLU A 1040 2.83 26.28 -87.72
C GLU A 1040 3.85 25.92 -86.62
N SER A 1041 5.08 25.55 -87.00
CA SER A 1041 6.15 25.27 -86.04
C SER A 1041 6.59 26.49 -85.20
N PHE A 1042 6.24 27.71 -85.63
CA PHE A 1042 6.47 28.93 -84.87
C PHE A 1042 5.34 29.24 -83.88
N THR A 1043 4.10 28.83 -84.18
CA THR A 1043 2.95 28.93 -83.26
C THR A 1043 3.24 28.17 -81.96
N ASP A 1044 3.78 26.96 -82.09
CA ASP A 1044 4.16 26.05 -81.00
C ASP A 1044 5.34 26.57 -80.13
N ARG A 1045 6.07 27.58 -80.62
CA ARG A 1045 7.12 28.31 -79.89
C ARG A 1045 6.60 29.57 -79.21
N ALA A 1046 5.60 30.23 -79.78
CA ALA A 1046 4.98 31.42 -79.19
C ALA A 1046 4.16 31.07 -77.93
N GLU A 1047 3.50 29.90 -77.90
CA GLU A 1047 2.79 29.41 -76.72
C GLU A 1047 3.75 29.10 -75.55
N ARG A 1048 4.96 28.58 -75.83
CA ARG A 1048 5.99 28.34 -74.81
C ARG A 1048 6.61 29.61 -74.22
N HIS A 1049 6.62 30.71 -74.97
CA HIS A 1049 7.11 32.00 -74.48
C HIS A 1049 6.04 32.81 -73.71
N SER A 1050 4.76 32.53 -73.95
CA SER A 1050 3.63 33.20 -73.29
C SER A 1050 3.38 32.68 -71.86
N ASN A 1051 3.86 31.48 -71.51
CA ASN A 1051 3.87 30.96 -70.13
C ASN A 1051 5.06 31.47 -69.26
N SER A 1052 5.85 32.42 -69.75
CA SER A 1052 7.04 32.96 -69.07
C SER A 1052 7.01 34.48 -68.84
N TRP A 1053 5.89 35.16 -69.07
CA TRP A 1053 5.74 36.60 -68.85
C TRP A 1053 4.52 36.96 -68.02
#